data_AF-A0A8J1YPC0-F1
#
_entry.id   AF-A0A8J1YPC0-F1
#
_cell.length_a   1.000
_cell.length_b   1.000
_cell.length_c   1.000
_cell.angle_alpha   90.00
_cell.angle_beta   90.00
_cell.angle_gamma   90.00
#
_symmetry.space_group_name_H-M   'P 1'
#
loop_
_entity.id
_entity.type
_entity.pdbx_description
1 polymer ?
#
loop_
_entity_poly.entity_id
_entity_poly.type
_entity_poly.pdbx_seq_one_letter_code
_entity_poly.pdbx_strand_id
1 'polypeptide(L)'
;MGGLLQGKDIIRVCRVVREDGIHHVAEYTVRVMLEGDISNAYTKADNSPVIATDTMKNTVYAFSKTSPHVLDPPVFALHLALHFVSRYPHIAKCFIDIIALKWSRIEVQGKPHGWSFLRDGDEKGLVECEVDATGGVEQAKASLKIGMKDLLGESFCIEDCWLVLRKLLSRRIHNACCSVTVWYTIPLPPNIPLSIDNLPAIAREIEFGKIAIAVKTDVLETFAVDESASVQATLYNTLQKILTSCPAISETSMAMPNKHYIPVNLSPFHLDNGLGREGGAEVFHPVADPSGLITATVKRRHYLTADKFPIFVPFGVIGFYRYLWFVIRLIARFAYRPIPLPENPTYLAEEDVTIIVPTIDAGEEFREAAFSWLEGRPKEIIIVTEERMLGPLQELANSVDPSRIRVLTVPFANKRLQMSHGIRNTTTDIIFFADDDAIWPPTLLPTVLACFEDQQIGGVGTSQRVKPCGAKMTIWEVLAAFRLTIRNIEIASSTHIDGGLPCLSGRTAAYRTVILKDPDFLHGFTNDLWLGKYHLNSGDDKFLTRWMVSHGWNTYVQVCRDAELLSTMKPNWRFLKQVLRWTRNTWRSDFRSIFTERYIWTKHPYVAYTMIDKFINPFTLLVGPALVMYLIVKSTRETNDGGYHLPAWNIICSWFVWLMCTRTFKLLPYLWYHPQHIIYVPAWILFGYYFAIMKVYALFTLHETGWGTRAGIGDPATATAANEKRGGDGASGQMGGEARGEVYDLEMNGVKRKG
;
A
#
# COMPACT_ATOMS: atom_id res chain seq x y z
N MET A 1 4.79 34.92 -18.89
CA MET A 1 6.12 35.15 -18.28
C MET A 1 6.08 34.59 -16.87
N GLY A 2 7.18 34.06 -16.34
CA GLY A 2 7.31 33.86 -14.89
C GLY A 2 7.16 35.19 -14.13
N GLY A 3 7.04 35.16 -12.81
CA GLY A 3 6.90 36.37 -11.99
C GLY A 3 7.97 37.42 -12.30
N LEU A 4 7.56 38.68 -12.47
CA LEU A 4 8.48 39.81 -12.72
C LEU A 4 8.82 40.48 -11.39
N LEU A 5 10.13 40.65 -11.15
CA LEU A 5 10.67 41.28 -9.94
C LEU A 5 11.32 42.62 -10.28
N GLN A 6 11.04 43.63 -9.45
CA GLN A 6 11.72 44.92 -9.51
C GLN A 6 12.07 45.40 -8.10
N GLY A 7 13.13 46.20 -7.96
CA GLY A 7 13.60 46.54 -6.62
C GLY A 7 14.75 47.52 -6.54
N LYS A 8 15.22 47.70 -5.30
CA LYS A 8 16.40 48.50 -4.96
C LYS A 8 17.33 47.66 -4.09
N ASP A 9 18.61 47.66 -4.46
CA ASP A 9 19.65 46.95 -3.73
C ASP A 9 20.63 47.95 -3.07
N ILE A 10 21.38 47.46 -2.09
CA ILE A 10 22.47 48.19 -1.40
C ILE A 10 21.99 49.50 -0.74
N ILE A 11 20.82 49.49 -0.11
CA ILE A 11 20.35 50.63 0.68
C ILE A 11 21.06 50.61 2.04
N ARG A 12 22.11 51.43 2.19
CA ARG A 12 22.84 51.58 3.45
C ARG A 12 22.09 52.51 4.40
N VAL A 13 21.88 52.06 5.64
CA VAL A 13 21.24 52.86 6.69
C VAL A 13 21.92 52.61 8.04
N CYS A 14 22.09 53.67 8.82
CA CYS A 14 22.55 53.61 10.20
C CYS A 14 21.56 54.35 11.10
N ARG A 15 21.09 53.69 12.16
CA ARG A 15 20.13 54.22 13.12
C ARG A 15 20.69 54.13 14.53
N VAL A 16 20.72 55.27 15.22
CA VAL A 16 21.01 55.37 16.65
C VAL A 16 19.72 55.54 17.45
N VAL A 17 19.37 54.55 18.27
CA VAL A 17 18.27 54.59 19.24
C VAL A 17 18.83 55.03 20.59
N ARG A 18 18.15 55.93 21.30
CA ARG A 18 18.63 56.51 22.57
C ARG A 18 17.59 56.28 23.65
N GLU A 19 17.96 55.56 24.70
CA GLU A 19 17.09 55.16 25.81
C GLU A 19 17.86 55.38 27.11
N ASP A 20 17.35 56.23 28.01
CA ASP A 20 17.88 56.46 29.36
C ASP A 20 19.40 56.69 29.46
N GLY A 21 19.97 57.42 28.49
CA GLY A 21 21.41 57.72 28.42
C GLY A 21 22.27 56.61 27.79
N ILE A 22 21.66 55.49 27.40
CA ILE A 22 22.28 54.39 26.66
C ILE A 22 21.87 54.51 25.18
N HIS A 23 22.86 54.54 24.29
CA HIS A 23 22.63 54.50 22.86
C HIS A 23 22.71 53.06 22.35
N HIS A 24 21.90 52.70 21.36
CA HIS A 24 21.95 51.45 20.61
C HIS A 24 22.10 51.77 19.12
N VAL A 25 22.88 50.98 18.39
CA VAL A 25 23.19 51.23 16.98
C VAL A 25 22.76 50.03 16.14
N ALA A 26 22.06 50.31 15.06
CA ALA A 26 21.75 49.37 13.99
C ALA A 26 22.31 49.92 12.67
N GLU A 27 23.22 49.20 12.03
CA GLU A 27 23.72 49.55 10.70
C GLU A 27 23.46 48.40 9.72
N TYR A 28 22.66 48.69 8.69
CA TYR A 28 22.14 47.70 7.74
C TYR A 28 22.48 48.07 6.31
N THR A 29 22.66 47.04 5.48
CA THR A 29 22.50 47.12 4.03
C THR A 29 21.25 46.33 3.65
N VAL A 30 20.25 47.03 3.09
CA VAL A 30 18.93 46.46 2.81
C VAL A 30 18.72 46.33 1.31
N ARG A 31 18.17 45.20 0.87
CA ARG A 31 17.62 44.97 -0.46
C ARG A 31 16.10 44.81 -0.37
N VAL A 32 15.39 45.44 -1.30
CA VAL A 32 13.93 45.35 -1.42
C VAL A 32 13.60 44.91 -2.85
N MET A 33 12.88 43.81 -3.01
CA MET A 33 12.34 43.35 -4.28
C MET A 33 10.84 43.13 -4.17
N LEU A 34 10.08 43.54 -5.18
CA LEU A 34 8.63 43.44 -5.24
C LEU A 34 8.22 42.63 -6.47
N GLU A 35 7.22 41.76 -6.30
CA GLU A 35 6.56 40.98 -7.36
C GLU A 35 5.06 41.30 -7.35
N GLY A 36 4.46 41.46 -8.52
CA GLY A 36 3.05 41.79 -8.63
C GLY A 36 2.60 42.04 -10.07
N ASP A 37 1.46 42.71 -10.23
CA ASP A 37 0.94 43.09 -11.55
C ASP A 37 1.66 44.31 -12.12
N ILE A 38 2.91 44.10 -12.53
CA ILE A 38 3.80 45.12 -13.09
C ILE A 38 4.18 44.82 -14.55
N SER A 39 3.54 43.84 -15.17
CA SER A 39 3.89 43.34 -16.50
C SER A 39 3.73 44.38 -17.61
N ASN A 40 2.76 45.29 -17.48
CA ASN A 40 2.53 46.37 -18.44
C ASN A 40 3.70 47.37 -18.51
N ALA A 41 4.49 47.52 -17.44
CA ALA A 41 5.69 48.35 -17.46
C ALA A 41 6.75 47.83 -18.44
N TYR A 42 6.89 46.51 -18.53
CA TYR A 42 7.86 45.86 -19.41
C TYR A 42 7.34 45.66 -20.83
N THR A 43 6.05 45.38 -20.98
CA THR A 43 5.46 44.99 -22.27
C THR A 43 4.80 46.13 -23.03
N LYS A 44 4.38 47.19 -22.33
CA LYS A 44 3.63 48.32 -22.90
C LYS A 44 4.20 49.68 -22.52
N ALA A 45 5.34 49.72 -21.83
CA ALA A 45 5.95 50.94 -21.30
C ALA A 45 5.01 51.77 -20.40
N ASP A 46 4.06 51.11 -19.72
CA ASP A 46 3.17 51.74 -18.75
C ASP A 46 3.77 51.66 -17.34
N ASN A 47 4.32 52.78 -16.86
CA ASN A 47 4.95 52.87 -15.54
C ASN A 47 3.96 53.13 -14.39
N SER A 48 2.65 53.20 -14.64
CA SER A 48 1.67 53.47 -13.57
C SER A 48 1.65 52.43 -12.42
N PRO A 49 1.87 51.11 -12.63
CA PRO A 49 1.98 50.15 -11.54
C PRO A 49 3.40 50.07 -10.94
N VAL A 50 4.36 50.89 -11.40
CA VAL A 50 5.74 50.83 -10.93
C VAL A 50 5.91 51.69 -9.68
N ILE A 51 6.22 51.04 -8.56
CA ILE A 51 6.74 51.73 -7.39
C ILE A 51 8.19 52.08 -7.68
N ALA A 52 8.49 53.38 -7.79
CA ALA A 52 9.84 53.83 -8.07
C ALA A 52 10.84 53.27 -7.05
N THR A 53 12.00 52.81 -7.53
CA THR A 53 13.03 52.22 -6.66
C THR A 53 13.59 53.25 -5.66
N ASP A 54 13.49 54.55 -5.97
CA ASP A 54 13.79 55.63 -5.03
C ASP A 54 12.77 55.72 -3.89
N THR A 55 11.47 55.51 -4.19
CA THR A 55 10.43 55.40 -3.16
C THR A 55 10.73 54.23 -2.23
N MET A 56 11.15 53.07 -2.74
CA MET A 56 11.53 51.93 -1.90
C MET A 56 12.68 52.28 -0.94
N LYS A 57 13.72 52.98 -1.43
CA LYS A 57 14.82 53.50 -0.62
C LYS A 57 14.32 54.47 0.46
N ASN A 58 13.46 55.42 0.09
CA ASN A 58 12.90 56.39 1.02
C ASN A 58 12.01 55.71 2.08
N THR A 59 11.26 54.67 1.72
CA THR A 59 10.50 53.84 2.66
C THR A 59 11.43 53.17 3.67
N VAL A 60 12.55 52.58 3.24
CA VAL A 60 13.53 52.00 4.16
C VAL A 60 14.04 53.05 5.15
N TYR A 61 14.42 54.25 4.69
CA TYR A 61 14.86 55.32 5.58
C TYR A 61 13.78 55.80 6.56
N ALA A 62 12.54 55.94 6.09
CA ALA A 62 11.42 56.33 6.93
C ALA A 62 11.17 55.29 8.03
N PHE A 63 11.10 54.01 7.66
CA PHE A 63 10.87 52.92 8.61
C PHE A 63 12.05 52.67 9.54
N SER A 64 13.30 52.92 9.13
CA SER A 64 14.44 52.92 10.06
C SER A 64 14.33 54.01 11.13
N LYS A 65 13.60 55.11 10.87
CA LYS A 65 13.34 56.15 11.87
C LYS A 65 12.12 55.82 12.74
N THR A 66 11.05 55.30 12.17
CA THR A 66 9.74 55.17 12.82
C THR A 66 9.43 53.80 13.39
N SER A 67 10.04 52.73 12.88
CA SER A 67 9.74 51.37 13.35
C SER A 67 10.33 51.13 14.75
N PRO A 68 9.55 50.57 15.69
CA PRO A 68 10.07 50.14 16.99
C PRO A 68 10.96 48.89 16.89
N HIS A 69 10.98 48.22 15.73
CA HIS A 69 11.67 46.95 15.53
C HIS A 69 13.05 47.11 14.90
N VAL A 70 13.52 48.35 14.67
CA VAL A 70 14.78 48.60 13.94
C VAL A 70 16.01 47.93 14.55
N LEU A 71 16.00 47.61 15.85
CA LEU A 71 17.10 46.89 16.53
C LEU A 71 17.02 45.36 16.38
N ASP A 72 15.91 44.83 15.87
CA ASP A 72 15.68 43.40 15.62
C ASP A 72 15.55 43.17 14.10
N PRO A 73 16.64 42.79 13.40
CA PRO A 73 16.64 42.72 11.94
C PRO A 73 15.56 41.77 11.36
N PRO A 74 15.33 40.56 11.91
CA PRO A 74 14.22 39.69 11.47
C PRO A 74 12.84 40.35 11.53
N VAL A 75 12.52 41.01 12.64
CA VAL A 75 11.22 41.66 12.84
C VAL A 75 11.11 42.93 11.99
N PHE A 76 12.21 43.67 11.82
CA PHE A 76 12.28 44.82 10.93
C PHE A 76 12.06 44.44 9.47
N ALA A 77 12.62 43.31 9.03
CA ALA A 77 12.42 42.78 7.68
C ALA A 77 10.94 42.43 7.42
N LEU A 78 10.31 41.73 8.38
CA LEU A 78 8.87 41.43 8.34
C LEU A 78 8.02 42.72 8.27
N HIS A 79 8.37 43.73 9.05
CA HIS A 79 7.66 45.01 9.06
C HIS A 79 7.73 45.73 7.71
N LEU A 80 8.92 45.78 7.10
CA LEU A 80 9.11 46.36 5.77
C LEU A 80 8.34 45.58 4.71
N ALA A 81 8.44 44.25 4.71
CA ALA A 81 7.79 43.39 3.74
C ALA A 81 6.26 43.51 3.80
N LEU A 82 5.70 43.46 5.02
CA LEU A 82 4.27 43.64 5.26
C LEU A 82 3.78 45.03 4.83
N HIS A 83 4.58 46.07 5.02
CA HIS A 83 4.21 47.41 4.57
C HIS A 83 3.97 47.44 3.05
N PHE A 84 4.88 46.88 2.25
CA PHE A 84 4.75 46.93 0.79
C PHE A 84 3.53 46.16 0.29
N VAL A 85 3.32 44.92 0.75
CA VAL A 85 2.16 44.13 0.32
C VAL A 85 0.82 44.67 0.86
N SER A 86 0.83 45.33 2.02
CA SER A 86 -0.40 45.92 2.58
C SER A 86 -0.73 47.28 1.97
N ARG A 87 0.29 48.06 1.59
CA ARG A 87 0.10 49.43 1.08
C ARG A 87 -0.29 49.44 -0.40
N TYR A 88 0.21 48.50 -1.18
CA TYR A 88 0.05 48.48 -2.64
C TYR A 88 -0.70 47.22 -3.09
N PRO A 89 -2.02 47.31 -3.39
CA PRO A 89 -2.84 46.14 -3.68
C PRO A 89 -2.42 45.31 -4.91
N HIS A 90 -1.69 45.92 -5.84
CA HIS A 90 -1.18 45.25 -7.05
C HIS A 90 0.14 44.51 -6.81
N ILE A 91 0.75 44.63 -5.62
CA ILE A 91 1.96 43.91 -5.23
C ILE A 91 1.55 42.65 -4.49
N ALA A 92 1.92 41.51 -5.05
CA ALA A 92 1.59 40.19 -4.52
C ALA A 92 2.63 39.69 -3.53
N LYS A 93 3.93 39.98 -3.76
CA LYS A 93 5.02 39.54 -2.88
C LYS A 93 6.06 40.62 -2.64
N CYS A 94 6.68 40.57 -1.47
CA CYS A 94 7.84 41.40 -1.13
C CYS A 94 8.96 40.53 -0.55
N PHE A 95 10.18 40.77 -1.02
CA PHE A 95 11.40 40.16 -0.54
C PHE A 95 12.29 41.25 0.07
N ILE A 96 12.68 41.07 1.33
CA ILE A 96 13.55 41.97 2.08
C ILE A 96 14.77 41.17 2.52
N ASP A 97 15.95 41.62 2.08
CA ASP A 97 17.21 41.07 2.57
C ASP A 97 17.97 42.11 3.37
N ILE A 98 18.46 41.73 4.55
CA ILE A 98 19.20 42.61 5.45
C ILE A 98 20.55 41.98 5.75
N ILE A 99 21.61 42.75 5.48
CA ILE A 99 22.95 42.50 6.00
C ILE A 99 23.18 43.46 7.16
N ALA A 100 23.27 42.92 8.37
CA ALA A 100 23.53 43.67 9.59
C ALA A 100 25.01 43.67 9.95
N LEU A 101 25.57 44.86 10.11
CA LEU A 101 26.94 45.04 10.59
C LEU A 101 26.97 44.97 12.11
N LYS A 102 27.97 44.27 12.64
CA LYS A 102 28.19 44.15 14.08
C LYS A 102 28.85 45.41 14.65
N TRP A 103 28.25 45.94 15.72
CA TRP A 103 28.80 47.00 16.54
C TRP A 103 28.81 46.56 18.00
N SER A 104 29.99 46.26 18.54
CA SER A 104 30.15 45.90 19.95
C SER A 104 30.36 47.14 20.79
N ARG A 105 29.75 47.16 21.98
CA ARG A 105 29.91 48.28 22.90
C ARG A 105 31.30 48.24 23.52
N ILE A 106 31.97 49.38 23.57
CA ILE A 106 33.29 49.50 24.21
C ILE A 106 33.10 49.40 25.73
N GLU A 107 33.93 48.59 26.39
CA GLU A 107 34.03 48.54 27.84
C GLU A 107 35.13 49.49 28.34
N VAL A 108 34.82 50.27 29.37
CA VAL A 108 35.76 51.17 30.04
C VAL A 108 35.75 50.81 31.53
N GLN A 109 36.90 50.40 32.07
CA GLN A 109 37.05 49.97 33.47
C GLN A 109 36.07 48.84 33.86
N GLY A 110 35.84 47.88 32.95
CA GLY A 110 34.93 46.75 33.16
C GLY A 110 33.44 47.12 33.16
N LYS A 111 33.09 48.32 32.69
CA LYS A 111 31.69 48.75 32.51
C LYS A 111 31.40 49.10 31.05
N PRO A 112 30.25 48.68 30.51
CA PRO A 112 29.84 49.04 29.15
C PRO A 112 29.63 50.54 29.01
N HIS A 113 30.24 51.15 27.98
CA HIS A 113 30.13 52.60 27.73
C HIS A 113 28.76 52.97 27.14
N GLY A 114 28.19 54.12 27.55
CA GLY A 114 26.84 54.53 27.15
C GLY A 114 26.63 54.70 25.64
N TRP A 115 27.66 55.11 24.89
CA TRP A 115 27.49 55.53 23.48
C TRP A 115 28.68 55.26 22.54
N SER A 116 29.66 54.47 22.95
CA SER A 116 30.85 54.19 22.12
C SER A 116 30.89 52.73 21.71
N PHE A 117 31.22 52.48 20.44
CA PHE A 117 31.19 51.16 19.82
C PHE A 117 32.47 50.89 19.02
N LEU A 118 32.81 49.61 18.91
CA LEU A 118 33.91 49.07 18.12
C LEU A 118 33.34 48.10 17.10
N ARG A 119 33.91 48.09 15.90
CA ARG A 119 33.66 47.04 14.91
C ARG A 119 34.69 45.93 15.09
N ASP A 120 34.35 44.95 15.92
CA ASP A 120 35.20 43.82 16.26
C ASP A 120 34.87 42.61 15.36
N GLY A 121 35.73 42.39 14.38
CA GLY A 121 35.57 41.34 13.36
C GLY A 121 34.73 41.77 12.16
N ASP A 122 34.71 40.90 11.15
CA ASP A 122 33.97 41.11 9.89
C ASP A 122 32.64 40.35 9.84
N GLU A 123 32.22 39.73 10.95
CA GLU A 123 30.99 38.95 11.03
C GLU A 123 29.74 39.82 10.76
N LYS A 124 28.82 39.26 9.98
CA LYS A 124 27.58 39.93 9.56
C LYS A 124 26.38 39.07 9.88
N GLY A 125 25.34 39.68 10.44
CA GLY A 125 24.03 39.06 10.54
C GLY A 125 23.30 39.13 9.20
N LEU A 126 22.59 38.08 8.82
CA LEU A 126 21.84 38.00 7.57
C LEU A 126 20.38 37.68 7.86
N VAL A 127 19.49 38.31 7.10
CA VAL A 127 18.06 38.00 7.08
C VAL A 127 17.59 38.02 5.63
N GLU A 128 16.89 36.97 5.21
CA GLU A 128 16.08 36.92 3.99
C GLU A 128 14.63 36.71 4.42
N CYS A 129 13.76 37.65 4.08
CA CYS A 129 12.35 37.64 4.42
C CYS A 129 11.52 37.74 3.14
N GLU A 130 10.68 36.74 2.90
CA GLU A 130 9.66 36.76 1.85
C GLU A 130 8.29 36.88 2.52
N VAL A 131 7.45 37.79 2.03
CA VAL A 131 6.02 37.86 2.35
C VAL A 131 5.23 37.71 1.07
N ASP A 132 4.39 36.68 1.00
CA ASP A 132 3.47 36.39 -0.09
C ASP A 132 2.03 36.68 0.35
N ALA A 133 1.42 37.68 -0.28
CA ALA A 133 0.05 38.14 -0.07
C ALA A 133 -0.83 37.92 -1.32
N THR A 134 -0.48 36.97 -2.20
CA THR A 134 -1.25 36.65 -3.41
C THR A 134 -2.71 36.28 -3.10
N GLY A 135 -2.96 35.66 -1.94
CA GLY A 135 -4.31 35.32 -1.44
C GLY A 135 -5.03 36.47 -0.71
N GLY A 136 -4.47 37.69 -0.74
CA GLY A 136 -4.88 38.83 0.06
C GLY A 136 -4.03 38.99 1.33
N VAL A 137 -3.96 40.22 1.83
CA VAL A 137 -3.11 40.61 2.98
C VAL A 137 -3.47 39.84 4.26
N GLU A 138 -4.75 39.56 4.49
CA GLU A 138 -5.22 38.79 5.65
C GLU A 138 -4.78 37.32 5.62
N GLN A 139 -4.44 36.79 4.43
CA GLN A 139 -3.97 35.43 4.22
C GLN A 139 -2.47 35.38 3.90
N ALA A 140 -1.75 36.48 4.18
CA ALA A 140 -0.34 36.58 3.88
C ALA A 140 0.47 35.51 4.61
N LYS A 141 1.44 34.94 3.91
CA LYS A 141 2.40 33.97 4.45
C LYS A 141 3.79 34.57 4.38
N ALA A 142 4.62 34.30 5.38
CA ALA A 142 6.01 34.70 5.34
C ALA A 142 6.95 33.51 5.48
N SER A 143 8.07 33.60 4.77
CA SER A 143 9.24 32.74 4.94
C SER A 143 10.37 33.59 5.48
N LEU A 144 10.99 33.13 6.57
CA LEU A 144 12.06 33.85 7.25
C LEU A 144 13.28 32.95 7.40
N LYS A 145 14.36 33.34 6.74
CA LYS A 145 15.65 32.68 6.78
C LYS A 145 16.67 33.64 7.38
N ILE A 146 17.30 33.21 8.45
CA ILE A 146 18.23 34.03 9.23
C ILE A 146 19.59 33.37 9.14
N GLY A 147 20.66 34.15 9.17
CA GLY A 147 21.99 33.61 9.07
C GLY A 147 23.07 34.50 9.65
N MET A 148 24.28 33.98 9.57
CA MET A 148 25.50 34.68 9.91
C MET A 148 26.55 34.34 8.86
N LYS A 149 27.34 35.34 8.48
CA LYS A 149 28.42 35.19 7.50
C LYS A 149 29.70 35.84 8.01
N ASP A 150 30.82 35.35 7.50
CA ASP A 150 32.17 35.83 7.81
C ASP A 150 32.53 35.63 9.30
N LEU A 151 31.94 34.62 9.94
CA LEU A 151 32.37 34.17 11.27
C LEU A 151 33.67 33.37 11.10
N LEU A 152 34.79 33.98 11.48
CA LEU A 152 36.11 33.38 11.32
C LEU A 152 36.41 32.46 12.51
N GLY A 153 36.63 31.18 12.22
CA GLY A 153 37.20 30.21 13.15
C GLY A 153 38.54 29.74 12.61
N GLU A 154 39.60 29.88 13.41
CA GLU A 154 40.92 29.32 13.11
C GLU A 154 41.23 28.23 14.14
N SER A 155 41.40 27.00 13.67
CA SER A 155 41.97 25.90 14.46
C SER A 155 43.27 25.48 13.81
N PHE A 156 44.36 25.52 14.57
CA PHE A 156 45.68 25.04 14.16
C PHE A 156 45.90 23.55 14.50
N CYS A 157 44.84 22.83 14.90
CA CYS A 157 44.87 21.40 15.14
C CYS A 157 43.90 20.70 14.20
N ILE A 158 44.39 20.04 13.15
CA ILE A 158 43.68 18.90 12.55
C ILE A 158 44.69 17.82 12.15
N GLU A 159 44.61 16.70 12.88
CA GLU A 159 45.04 15.36 12.47
C GLU A 159 44.18 14.87 11.28
N ASP A 160 44.86 14.23 10.33
CA ASP A 160 44.39 13.38 9.23
C ASP A 160 42.94 13.52 8.70
N CYS A 161 42.81 13.94 7.43
CA CYS A 161 41.83 13.28 6.55
C CYS A 161 42.14 13.18 5.05
N TRP A 162 42.11 11.90 4.67
CA TRP A 162 41.84 11.21 3.41
C TRP A 162 42.86 11.06 2.28
N LEU A 163 42.96 9.76 1.98
CA LEU A 163 43.60 9.01 0.91
C LEU A 163 43.16 9.48 -0.49
N VAL A 164 44.09 9.34 -1.43
CA VAL A 164 43.96 9.50 -2.89
C VAL A 164 44.23 10.90 -3.44
N LEU A 165 45.49 11.35 -3.29
CA LEU A 165 46.21 11.97 -4.41
C LEU A 165 47.71 11.58 -4.36
N ARG A 166 48.02 10.46 -5.04
CA ARG A 166 49.34 9.92 -5.41
C ARG A 166 50.42 9.73 -4.32
N LYS A 167 50.79 8.45 -4.14
CA LYS A 167 52.13 7.98 -3.74
C LYS A 167 53.22 8.89 -4.32
N LEU A 168 53.82 9.75 -3.51
CA LEU A 168 55.21 10.24 -3.60
C LEU A 168 55.59 11.30 -2.55
N LEU A 169 54.66 11.79 -1.71
CA LEU A 169 55.00 12.66 -0.58
C LEU A 169 54.31 12.16 0.69
N SER A 170 55.05 11.41 1.50
CA SER A 170 54.66 11.05 2.86
C SER A 170 54.60 12.31 3.73
N ARG A 171 53.47 12.51 4.41
CA ARG A 171 53.16 13.54 5.44
C ARG A 171 52.82 14.92 4.87
N ARG A 172 51.53 15.30 4.93
CA ARG A 172 51.04 16.66 4.64
C ARG A 172 49.99 17.08 5.65
N ILE A 173 50.41 18.01 6.52
CA ILE A 173 49.60 18.79 7.45
C ILE A 173 48.75 19.78 6.64
N HIS A 174 47.43 19.77 6.82
CA HIS A 174 46.54 20.81 6.27
C HIS A 174 45.85 21.51 7.43
N ASN A 175 46.31 22.72 7.74
CA ASN A 175 45.61 23.62 8.65
C ASN A 175 44.43 24.26 7.91
N ALA A 176 43.22 24.12 8.46
CA ALA A 176 42.01 24.66 7.86
C ALA A 176 41.58 25.92 8.61
N CYS A 177 41.83 27.09 8.02
CA CYS A 177 41.17 28.33 8.40
C CYS A 177 39.84 28.39 7.63
N CYS A 178 38.71 28.46 8.34
CA CYS A 178 37.39 28.44 7.72
C CYS A 178 36.62 29.70 8.07
N SER A 179 36.09 30.37 7.04
CA SER A 179 35.09 31.43 7.20
C SER A 179 33.71 30.79 7.15
N VAL A 180 32.99 30.72 8.26
CA VAL A 180 31.71 30.01 8.34
C VAL A 180 30.58 30.93 7.88
N THR A 181 29.71 30.40 7.01
CA THR A 181 28.38 30.96 6.74
C THR A 181 27.33 29.95 7.17
N VAL A 182 26.40 30.35 8.03
CA VAL A 182 25.29 29.52 8.49
C VAL A 182 23.97 30.21 8.18
N TRP A 183 22.98 29.42 7.76
CA TRP A 183 21.61 29.85 7.55
C TRP A 183 20.66 28.89 8.25
N TYR A 184 19.58 29.40 8.83
CA TYR A 184 18.55 28.61 9.46
C TYR A 184 17.16 29.20 9.21
N THR A 185 16.19 28.32 9.02
CA THR A 185 14.80 28.69 8.69
C THR A 185 13.91 28.51 9.91
N ILE A 186 13.23 29.59 10.31
CA ILE A 186 12.30 29.60 11.43
C ILE A 186 10.87 29.73 10.88
N PRO A 187 10.00 28.72 11.09
CA PRO A 187 8.59 28.86 10.78
C PRO A 187 7.94 29.84 11.76
N LEU A 188 7.06 30.71 11.25
CA LEU A 188 6.29 31.60 12.11
C LEU A 188 5.27 30.83 12.96
N PRO A 189 4.92 31.33 14.16
CA PRO A 189 3.91 30.72 15.01
C PRO A 189 2.56 30.62 14.29
N PRO A 190 1.95 29.42 14.21
CA PRO A 190 0.69 29.23 13.46
C PRO A 190 -0.52 29.90 14.15
N ASN A 191 -0.40 30.23 15.43
CA ASN A 191 -1.49 30.77 16.25
C ASN A 191 -1.53 32.29 16.29
N ILE A 192 -0.53 32.97 15.72
CA ILE A 192 -0.48 34.44 15.66
C ILE A 192 -0.69 34.87 14.21
N PRO A 193 -1.78 35.60 13.89
CA PRO A 193 -1.99 36.13 12.55
C PRO A 193 -0.85 37.05 12.12
N LEU A 194 -0.37 36.86 10.89
CA LEU A 194 0.70 37.69 10.33
C LEU A 194 0.16 39.07 9.96
N SER A 195 0.38 40.05 10.84
CA SER A 195 0.04 41.45 10.61
C SER A 195 1.06 42.36 11.27
N ILE A 196 1.10 43.63 10.88
CA ILE A 196 2.00 44.63 11.45
C ILE A 196 1.79 44.78 12.97
N ASP A 197 0.53 44.78 13.42
CA ASP A 197 0.19 44.93 14.84
C ASP A 197 0.63 43.74 15.71
N ASN A 198 0.74 42.55 15.11
CA ASN A 198 1.11 41.31 15.81
C ASN A 198 2.62 41.04 15.81
N LEU A 199 3.43 41.83 15.11
CA LEU A 199 4.90 41.67 15.10
C LEU A 199 5.53 41.64 16.51
N PRO A 200 5.10 42.46 17.50
CA PRO A 200 5.62 42.37 18.85
C PRO A 200 5.32 41.04 19.56
N ALA A 201 4.22 40.36 19.20
CA ALA A 201 3.86 39.07 19.75
C ALA A 201 4.70 37.95 19.13
N ILE A 202 4.91 38.00 17.80
CA ILE A 202 5.80 37.08 17.07
C ILE A 202 7.23 37.19 17.62
N ALA A 203 7.73 38.41 17.82
CA ALA A 203 9.06 38.65 18.38
C ALA A 203 9.23 38.06 19.78
N ARG A 204 8.19 38.19 20.64
CA ARG A 204 8.19 37.65 22.00
C ARG A 204 8.11 36.13 22.05
N GLU A 205 7.38 35.50 21.15
CA GLU A 205 7.25 34.04 21.13
C GLU A 205 8.52 33.35 20.61
N ILE A 206 9.17 33.91 19.58
CA ILE A 206 10.34 33.29 18.96
C ILE A 206 11.65 33.67 19.67
N GLU A 207 11.76 34.89 20.19
CA GLU A 207 12.98 35.43 20.81
C GLU A 207 14.22 35.33 19.90
N PHE A 208 14.14 35.91 18.69
CA PHE A 208 15.18 35.80 17.65
C PHE A 208 16.61 36.07 18.12
N GLY A 209 16.80 37.08 18.99
CA GLY A 209 18.10 37.42 19.55
C GLY A 209 18.74 36.28 20.37
N LYS A 210 17.94 35.54 21.16
CA LYS A 210 18.43 34.39 21.92
C LYS A 210 18.82 33.24 21.00
N ILE A 211 18.03 32.99 19.94
CA ILE A 211 18.35 31.96 18.94
C ILE A 211 19.65 32.30 18.22
N ALA A 212 19.86 33.56 17.81
CA ALA A 212 21.09 33.97 17.15
C ALA A 212 22.34 33.77 18.04
N ILE A 213 22.22 34.06 19.34
CA ILE A 213 23.29 33.81 20.32
C ILE A 213 23.54 32.29 20.46
N ALA A 214 22.49 31.50 20.64
CA ALA A 214 22.60 30.05 20.79
C ALA A 214 23.24 29.38 19.56
N VAL A 215 22.82 29.75 18.34
CA VAL A 215 23.40 29.26 17.09
C VAL A 215 24.88 29.64 17.00
N LYS A 216 25.24 30.89 17.35
CA LYS A 216 26.64 31.31 17.36
C LYS A 216 27.47 30.47 18.34
N THR A 217 26.96 30.27 19.55
CA THR A 217 27.61 29.44 20.57
C THR A 217 27.79 28.01 20.08
N ASP A 218 26.77 27.39 19.49
CA ASP A 218 26.86 26.03 18.96
C ASP A 218 27.94 25.90 17.88
N VAL A 219 27.99 26.87 16.95
CA VAL A 219 29.01 26.90 15.89
C VAL A 219 30.41 27.02 16.48
N LEU A 220 30.63 27.96 17.41
CA LEU A 220 31.94 28.19 18.01
C LEU A 220 32.40 27.01 18.90
N GLU A 221 31.50 26.46 19.71
CA GLU A 221 31.79 25.33 20.58
C GLU A 221 32.10 24.06 19.78
N THR A 222 31.31 23.75 18.75
CA THR A 222 31.59 22.57 17.91
C THR A 222 32.89 22.76 17.15
N PHE A 223 33.17 23.96 16.63
CA PHE A 223 34.44 24.22 15.96
C PHE A 223 35.66 24.12 16.90
N ALA A 224 35.50 24.49 18.18
CA ALA A 224 36.60 24.45 19.16
C ALA A 224 36.86 23.07 19.78
N VAL A 225 35.84 22.20 19.86
CA VAL A 225 35.90 20.94 20.62
C VAL A 225 35.88 19.69 19.71
N ASP A 226 35.35 19.78 18.49
CA ASP A 226 35.21 18.60 17.62
C ASP A 226 36.56 18.19 17.03
N GLU A 227 37.14 17.09 17.54
CA GLU A 227 38.28 16.37 16.96
C GLU A 227 37.83 15.55 15.72
N SER A 228 37.16 16.21 14.78
CA SER A 228 36.52 15.55 13.64
C SER A 228 37.52 15.17 12.58
N ALA A 229 37.32 13.99 11.99
CA ALA A 229 38.10 13.53 10.87
C ALA A 229 38.06 14.53 9.69
N SER A 230 36.91 15.15 9.35
CA SER A 230 36.82 16.02 8.14
C SER A 230 35.94 17.25 8.33
N VAL A 231 36.14 18.29 7.51
CA VAL A 231 35.29 19.49 7.47
C VAL A 231 33.82 19.14 7.25
N GLN A 232 33.52 18.10 6.47
CA GLN A 232 32.16 17.59 6.25
C GLN A 232 31.52 17.09 7.55
N ALA A 233 32.29 16.39 8.38
CA ALA A 233 31.81 15.83 9.65
C ALA A 233 31.57 16.93 10.69
N THR A 234 32.52 17.87 10.85
CA THR A 234 32.33 19.06 11.72
C THR A 234 31.13 19.88 11.29
N LEU A 235 30.95 20.08 9.98
CA LEU A 235 29.80 20.78 9.42
C LEU A 235 28.50 20.05 9.79
N TYR A 236 28.41 18.74 9.55
CA TYR A 236 27.22 17.95 9.87
C TYR A 236 26.90 17.95 11.37
N ASN A 237 27.91 17.76 12.23
CA ASN A 237 27.77 17.78 13.69
C ASN A 237 27.26 19.13 14.18
N THR A 238 27.79 20.23 13.63
CA THR A 238 27.36 21.60 13.97
C THR A 238 25.90 21.81 13.59
N LEU A 239 25.51 21.43 12.37
CA LEU A 239 24.12 21.55 11.91
C LEU A 239 23.17 20.70 12.77
N GLN A 240 23.58 19.50 13.17
CA GLN A 240 22.80 18.64 14.06
C GLN A 240 22.68 19.23 15.47
N LYS A 241 23.74 19.81 16.01
CA LYS A 241 23.73 20.49 17.32
C LYS A 241 22.76 21.66 17.32
N ILE A 242 22.81 22.53 16.30
CA ILE A 242 21.87 23.65 16.11
C ILE A 242 20.41 23.18 16.10
N LEU A 243 20.10 22.10 15.37
CA LEU A 243 18.75 21.54 15.36
C LEU A 243 18.38 20.89 16.71
N THR A 244 19.34 20.46 17.52
CA THR A 244 19.04 19.84 18.81
C THR A 244 18.83 20.91 19.90
N SER A 245 19.68 21.94 19.93
CA SER A 245 19.64 23.04 20.90
C SER A 245 18.46 24.00 20.67
N CYS A 246 18.05 24.19 19.42
CA CYS A 246 17.03 25.18 19.04
C CYS A 246 15.81 24.50 18.37
N PRO A 247 14.78 24.10 19.14
CA PRO A 247 13.57 23.45 18.61
C PRO A 247 12.78 24.30 17.59
N ALA A 248 12.90 25.64 17.69
CA ALA A 248 12.24 26.57 16.77
C ALA A 248 12.80 26.50 15.33
N ILE A 249 14.00 25.95 15.12
CA ILE A 249 14.61 25.84 13.80
C ILE A 249 14.11 24.57 13.09
N SER A 250 13.64 24.73 11.86
CA SER A 250 13.10 23.65 11.03
C SER A 250 14.14 23.04 10.07
N GLU A 251 15.04 23.87 9.58
CA GLU A 251 16.05 23.56 8.58
C GLU A 251 17.26 24.47 8.83
N THR A 252 18.47 23.92 8.62
CA THR A 252 19.72 24.67 8.74
C THR A 252 20.68 24.26 7.64
N SER A 253 21.49 25.20 7.17
CA SER A 253 22.50 24.97 6.15
C SER A 253 23.76 25.74 6.49
N MET A 254 24.91 25.20 6.10
CA MET A 254 26.20 25.80 6.38
C MET A 254 27.10 25.67 5.15
N ALA A 255 27.92 26.70 4.94
CA ALA A 255 28.97 26.75 3.94
C ALA A 255 30.30 27.07 4.63
N MET A 256 31.31 26.24 4.36
CA MET A 256 32.66 26.34 4.90
C MET A 256 33.68 26.29 3.74
N PRO A 257 34.12 27.44 3.22
CA PRO A 257 35.33 27.52 2.42
C PRO A 257 36.55 27.15 3.28
N ASN A 258 37.29 26.14 2.83
CA ASN A 258 38.56 25.73 3.39
C ASN A 258 39.68 26.62 2.81
N LYS A 259 40.17 27.58 3.61
CA LYS A 259 41.31 28.43 3.23
C LYS A 259 42.61 27.70 3.55
N HIS A 260 43.44 27.50 2.53
CA HIS A 260 44.66 26.70 2.65
C HIS A 260 45.84 27.49 3.21
N TYR A 261 46.46 26.96 4.25
CA TYR A 261 47.73 27.42 4.79
C TYR A 261 48.77 26.33 4.55
N ILE A 262 49.65 26.56 3.58
CA ILE A 262 50.60 25.53 3.11
C ILE A 262 51.94 25.72 3.82
N PRO A 263 52.50 24.71 4.52
CA PRO A 263 53.82 24.82 5.13
C PRO A 263 54.91 25.18 4.10
N VAL A 264 55.78 26.14 4.43
CA VAL A 264 56.84 26.58 3.53
C VAL A 264 58.07 25.68 3.70
N ASN A 265 58.63 25.19 2.59
CA ASN A 265 59.91 24.49 2.63
C ASN A 265 61.07 25.49 2.70
N LEU A 266 61.72 25.58 3.87
CA LEU A 266 62.87 26.45 4.11
C LEU A 266 64.23 25.73 3.97
N SER A 267 64.25 24.46 3.56
CA SER A 267 65.50 23.72 3.34
C SER A 267 66.47 24.37 2.34
N PRO A 268 66.03 25.10 1.29
CA PRO A 268 66.94 25.86 0.42
C PRO A 268 67.72 26.97 1.14
N PHE A 269 67.25 27.42 2.31
CA PHE A 269 67.90 28.41 3.16
C PHE A 269 68.61 27.79 4.36
N HIS A 270 68.74 26.45 4.40
CA HIS A 270 69.31 25.70 5.52
C HIS A 270 68.57 25.90 6.86
N LEU A 271 67.28 26.23 6.82
CA LEU A 271 66.43 26.35 8.00
C LEU A 271 65.43 25.19 8.06
N ASP A 272 65.23 24.62 9.26
CA ASP A 272 64.22 23.60 9.52
C ASP A 272 62.91 24.26 9.92
N ASN A 273 61.90 24.14 9.07
CA ASN A 273 60.52 24.54 9.38
C ASN A 273 59.71 23.35 9.94
N GLY A 274 60.37 22.37 10.57
CA GLY A 274 59.74 21.24 11.25
C GLY A 274 58.90 20.30 10.38
N LEU A 275 59.04 20.36 9.04
CA LEU A 275 58.22 19.58 8.09
C LEU A 275 58.36 18.06 8.24
N GLY A 276 59.42 17.58 8.91
CA GLY A 276 59.65 16.17 9.20
C GLY A 276 58.86 15.62 10.39
N ARG A 277 58.27 16.49 11.22
CA ARG A 277 57.51 16.15 12.42
C ARG A 277 56.05 16.49 12.22
N GLU A 278 55.18 15.60 12.67
CA GLU A 278 53.75 15.84 12.68
C GLU A 278 53.42 17.02 13.60
N GLY A 279 52.64 17.99 13.09
CA GLY A 279 52.37 19.26 13.79
C GLY A 279 53.58 20.19 13.98
N GLY A 280 54.75 19.88 13.39
CA GLY A 280 55.99 20.62 13.67
C GLY A 280 56.21 21.89 12.83
N ALA A 281 55.34 22.19 11.86
CA ALA A 281 55.53 23.33 10.96
C ALA A 281 55.22 24.68 11.63
N GLU A 282 56.12 25.65 11.49
CA GLU A 282 56.02 26.95 12.14
C GLU A 282 55.62 28.07 11.16
N VAL A 283 56.07 27.98 9.90
CA VAL A 283 55.87 28.99 8.84
C VAL A 283 54.98 28.45 7.71
N PHE A 284 53.92 29.20 7.37
CA PHE A 284 52.93 28.83 6.36
C PHE A 284 52.74 29.95 5.33
N HIS A 285 52.40 29.58 4.10
CA HIS A 285 51.95 30.47 3.04
C HIS A 285 50.42 30.42 2.95
N PRO A 286 49.70 31.50 3.30
CA PRO A 286 48.26 31.60 3.08
C PRO A 286 47.96 31.72 1.59
N VAL A 287 47.12 30.83 1.07
CA VAL A 287 46.71 30.83 -0.33
C VAL A 287 45.36 31.53 -0.45
N ALA A 288 45.30 32.57 -1.30
CA ALA A 288 44.05 33.27 -1.58
C ALA A 288 43.08 32.40 -2.40
N ASP A 289 43.60 31.71 -3.44
CA ASP A 289 42.83 30.87 -4.37
C ASP A 289 43.69 29.72 -4.92
N PRO A 290 43.11 28.55 -5.25
CA PRO A 290 41.71 28.16 -5.09
C PRO A 290 41.39 27.70 -3.65
N SER A 291 40.11 27.74 -3.25
CA SER A 291 39.62 27.21 -1.97
C SER A 291 38.58 26.10 -2.18
N GLY A 292 38.68 25.00 -1.43
CA GLY A 292 37.59 24.00 -1.39
C GLY A 292 36.34 24.57 -0.71
N LEU A 293 35.16 24.45 -1.32
CA LEU A 293 33.89 24.88 -0.74
C LEU A 293 33.05 23.67 -0.32
N ILE A 294 32.79 23.54 0.98
CA ILE A 294 31.95 22.47 1.53
C ILE A 294 30.63 23.09 1.97
N THR A 295 29.52 22.53 1.50
CA THR A 295 28.17 22.97 1.88
C THR A 295 27.31 21.77 2.27
N ALA A 296 26.48 21.91 3.29
CA ALA A 296 25.39 20.96 3.54
C ALA A 296 24.14 21.68 4.05
N THR A 297 22.99 21.02 3.85
CA THR A 297 21.70 21.40 4.41
C THR A 297 21.14 20.20 5.15
N VAL A 298 20.75 20.41 6.40
CA VAL A 298 20.14 19.39 7.25
C VAL A 298 18.75 19.88 7.65
N LYS A 299 17.77 19.00 7.45
CA LYS A 299 16.37 19.25 7.79
C LYS A 299 15.89 18.16 8.74
N ARG A 300 14.96 18.50 9.65
CA ARG A 300 14.28 17.49 10.46
C ARG A 300 13.51 16.52 9.56
N ARG A 301 13.66 15.21 9.81
CA ARG A 301 13.02 14.16 9.01
C ARG A 301 11.55 14.04 9.41
N HIS A 302 10.64 14.41 8.52
CA HIS A 302 9.21 14.09 8.67
C HIS A 302 8.97 12.65 8.19
N TYR A 303 8.99 11.68 9.11
CA TYR A 303 8.39 10.38 8.83
C TYR A 303 6.86 10.51 8.87
N LEU A 304 6.17 9.74 8.01
CA LEU A 304 4.72 9.49 8.04
C LEU A 304 4.24 8.72 9.30
N THR A 305 5.03 8.79 10.37
CA THR A 305 4.64 8.60 11.76
C THR A 305 5.18 9.83 12.46
N ALA A 306 4.41 10.92 12.48
CA ALA A 306 4.84 12.10 13.21
C ALA A 306 5.05 11.68 14.68
N ASP A 307 6.12 12.14 15.31
CA ASP A 307 6.32 12.00 16.76
C ASP A 307 5.18 12.66 17.58
N LYS A 308 4.28 13.38 16.90
CA LYS A 308 3.02 13.93 17.43
C LYS A 308 1.82 12.97 17.37
N PHE A 309 1.93 11.82 16.72
CA PHE A 309 0.86 10.82 16.70
C PHE A 309 1.13 9.76 17.78
N PRO A 310 0.29 9.67 18.83
CA PRO A 310 0.42 8.62 19.84
C PRO A 310 0.06 7.21 19.31
N ILE A 311 -0.22 7.08 18.01
CA ILE A 311 -0.81 5.90 17.37
C ILE A 311 0.14 5.36 16.30
N PHE A 312 0.44 4.06 16.40
CA PHE A 312 1.16 3.33 15.37
C PHE A 312 0.22 2.91 14.24
N VAL A 313 0.43 3.44 13.03
CA VAL A 313 -0.32 3.03 11.84
C VAL A 313 0.60 2.27 10.87
N PRO A 314 0.40 0.96 10.67
CA PRO A 314 1.32 0.12 9.90
C PRO A 314 1.08 0.25 8.37
N PHE A 315 1.06 1.46 7.82
CA PHE A 315 1.06 1.67 6.37
C PHE A 315 2.47 1.43 5.79
N GLY A 316 2.86 0.16 5.71
CA GLY A 316 3.99 -0.27 4.88
C GLY A 316 3.58 -0.47 3.41
N VAL A 317 4.57 -0.71 2.54
CA VAL A 317 4.35 -1.03 1.11
C VAL A 317 3.39 -2.21 0.94
N ILE A 318 3.54 -3.26 1.78
CA ILE A 318 2.66 -4.43 1.76
C ILE A 318 1.22 -4.04 2.14
N GLY A 319 1.04 -3.20 3.16
CA GLY A 319 -0.27 -2.72 3.59
C GLY A 319 -0.95 -1.96 2.46
N PHE A 320 -0.27 -0.95 1.91
CA PHE A 320 -0.76 -0.16 0.77
C PHE A 320 -1.17 -1.06 -0.41
N TYR A 321 -0.28 -1.97 -0.83
CA TYR A 321 -0.56 -2.93 -1.91
C TYR A 321 -1.82 -3.76 -1.66
N ARG A 322 -1.97 -4.31 -0.44
CA ARG A 322 -3.11 -5.16 -0.06
C ARG A 322 -4.44 -4.41 -0.05
N TYR A 323 -4.45 -3.14 0.36
CA TYR A 323 -5.67 -2.33 0.35
C TYR A 323 -5.98 -1.77 -1.03
N LEU A 324 -4.97 -1.40 -1.82
CA LEU A 324 -5.14 -1.01 -3.22
C LEU A 324 -5.87 -2.10 -4.01
N TRP A 325 -5.39 -3.34 -3.95
CA TRP A 325 -6.06 -4.47 -4.62
C TRP A 325 -7.45 -4.79 -4.08
N PHE A 326 -7.69 -4.53 -2.79
CA PHE A 326 -9.03 -4.68 -2.23
C PHE A 326 -9.99 -3.61 -2.76
N VAL A 327 -9.54 -2.36 -2.88
CA VAL A 327 -10.31 -1.26 -3.48
C VAL A 327 -10.62 -1.56 -4.95
N ILE A 328 -9.64 -2.05 -5.73
CA ILE A 328 -9.85 -2.48 -7.12
C ILE A 328 -10.96 -3.55 -7.20
N ARG A 329 -10.93 -4.55 -6.32
CA ARG A 329 -11.99 -5.58 -6.25
C ARG A 329 -13.36 -5.00 -5.93
N LEU A 330 -13.43 -4.04 -5.02
CA LEU A 330 -14.69 -3.36 -4.68
C LEU A 330 -15.22 -2.57 -5.88
N ILE A 331 -14.38 -1.79 -6.55
CA ILE A 331 -14.77 -1.04 -7.76
C ILE A 331 -15.29 -2.00 -8.83
N ALA A 332 -14.57 -3.08 -9.12
CA ALA A 332 -15.01 -4.10 -10.07
C ALA A 332 -16.32 -4.78 -9.67
N ARG A 333 -16.54 -5.03 -8.37
CA ARG A 333 -17.82 -5.55 -7.86
C ARG A 333 -18.98 -4.56 -8.03
N PHE A 334 -18.73 -3.26 -7.87
CA PHE A 334 -19.76 -2.22 -8.10
C PHE A 334 -20.06 -2.03 -9.59
N ALA A 335 -19.06 -2.23 -10.45
CA ALA A 335 -19.23 -2.16 -11.91
C ALA A 335 -19.83 -3.43 -12.51
N TYR A 336 -19.68 -4.58 -11.86
CA TYR A 336 -20.29 -5.85 -12.26
C TYR A 336 -21.81 -5.74 -12.44
N ARG A 337 -22.33 -6.34 -13.52
CA ARG A 337 -23.77 -6.44 -13.81
C ARG A 337 -24.16 -7.90 -14.07
N PRO A 338 -25.24 -8.41 -13.47
CA PRO A 338 -25.79 -9.71 -13.82
C PRO A 338 -26.37 -9.67 -15.24
N ILE A 339 -26.40 -10.82 -15.90
CA ILE A 339 -27.03 -10.95 -17.23
C ILE A 339 -28.56 -10.91 -17.02
N PRO A 340 -29.29 -10.02 -17.73
CA PRO A 340 -30.74 -9.92 -17.60
C PRO A 340 -31.44 -11.13 -18.23
N LEU A 341 -32.68 -11.39 -17.81
CA LEU A 341 -33.50 -12.41 -18.45
C LEU A 341 -33.81 -12.01 -19.91
N PRO A 342 -33.66 -12.92 -20.87
CA PRO A 342 -34.07 -12.67 -22.25
C PRO A 342 -35.59 -12.54 -22.36
N GLU A 343 -36.08 -11.72 -23.28
CA GLU A 343 -37.52 -11.59 -23.55
C GLU A 343 -38.12 -12.89 -24.09
N ASN A 344 -37.36 -13.59 -24.94
CA ASN A 344 -37.68 -14.91 -25.50
C ASN A 344 -36.53 -15.87 -25.19
N PRO A 345 -36.60 -16.62 -24.08
CA PRO A 345 -35.54 -17.55 -23.70
C PRO A 345 -35.43 -18.72 -24.69
N THR A 346 -34.21 -19.07 -25.10
CA THR A 346 -33.95 -20.25 -25.93
C THR A 346 -34.09 -21.53 -25.11
N TYR A 347 -33.69 -21.49 -23.84
CA TYR A 347 -33.74 -22.65 -22.94
C TYR A 347 -34.88 -22.52 -21.93
N LEU A 348 -35.72 -23.55 -21.85
CA LEU A 348 -36.81 -23.67 -20.89
C LEU A 348 -36.46 -24.72 -19.85
N ALA A 349 -36.61 -24.37 -18.57
CA ALA A 349 -36.24 -25.27 -17.47
C ALA A 349 -36.97 -26.64 -17.53
N GLU A 350 -38.22 -26.64 -17.97
CA GLU A 350 -39.06 -27.84 -18.04
C GLU A 350 -38.71 -28.79 -19.19
N GLU A 351 -37.95 -28.33 -20.19
CA GLU A 351 -37.56 -29.11 -21.36
C GLU A 351 -36.04 -29.40 -21.40
N ASP A 352 -35.23 -28.45 -20.92
CA ASP A 352 -33.79 -28.40 -21.16
C ASP A 352 -32.93 -28.56 -19.92
N VAL A 353 -33.53 -28.72 -18.72
CA VAL A 353 -32.77 -28.83 -17.46
C VAL A 353 -32.96 -30.19 -16.80
N THR A 354 -31.83 -30.86 -16.53
CA THR A 354 -31.73 -31.97 -15.60
C THR A 354 -30.86 -31.60 -14.41
N ILE A 355 -31.36 -31.83 -13.21
CA ILE A 355 -30.60 -31.61 -11.97
C ILE A 355 -29.98 -32.93 -11.51
N ILE A 356 -28.67 -33.00 -11.37
CA ILE A 356 -27.94 -34.16 -10.88
C ILE A 356 -27.49 -33.91 -9.44
N VAL A 357 -27.89 -34.79 -8.53
CA VAL A 357 -27.65 -34.67 -7.09
C VAL A 357 -26.90 -35.90 -6.57
N PRO A 358 -25.56 -35.85 -6.45
CA PRO A 358 -24.79 -36.91 -5.84
C PRO A 358 -24.88 -36.81 -4.30
N THR A 359 -25.58 -37.75 -3.66
CA THR A 359 -25.75 -37.76 -2.20
C THR A 359 -25.64 -39.16 -1.60
N ILE A 360 -25.39 -39.22 -0.30
CA ILE A 360 -25.48 -40.41 0.57
C ILE A 360 -26.33 -40.11 1.82
N ASP A 361 -27.07 -39.00 1.82
CA ASP A 361 -27.85 -38.50 2.94
C ASP A 361 -29.31 -38.37 2.51
N ALA A 362 -30.23 -38.91 3.31
CA ALA A 362 -31.67 -38.90 3.07
C ALA A 362 -32.42 -38.07 4.12
N GLY A 363 -31.73 -37.10 4.74
CA GLY A 363 -32.29 -36.27 5.82
C GLY A 363 -33.28 -35.20 5.34
N GLU A 364 -33.93 -34.53 6.31
CA GLU A 364 -34.91 -33.46 6.06
C GLU A 364 -34.34 -32.25 5.29
N GLU A 365 -33.04 -31.96 5.44
CA GLU A 365 -32.38 -30.89 4.67
C GLU A 365 -32.45 -31.16 3.15
N PHE A 366 -32.29 -32.43 2.74
CA PHE A 366 -32.45 -32.84 1.34
C PHE A 366 -33.87 -32.59 0.86
N ARG A 367 -34.86 -32.95 1.68
CA ARG A 367 -36.27 -32.81 1.32
C ARG A 367 -36.63 -31.36 1.01
N GLU A 368 -36.19 -30.44 1.87
CA GLU A 368 -36.40 -29.01 1.68
C GLU A 368 -35.70 -28.49 0.41
N ALA A 369 -34.45 -28.92 0.18
CA ALA A 369 -33.71 -28.56 -1.03
C ALA A 369 -34.42 -29.08 -2.29
N ALA A 370 -34.89 -30.33 -2.30
CA ALA A 370 -35.63 -30.92 -3.40
C ALA A 370 -36.92 -30.17 -3.74
N PHE A 371 -37.69 -29.73 -2.74
CA PHE A 371 -38.85 -28.87 -2.99
C PHE A 371 -38.46 -27.55 -3.65
N SER A 372 -37.38 -26.90 -3.18
CA SER A 372 -36.91 -25.64 -3.77
C SER A 372 -36.45 -25.78 -5.23
N TRP A 373 -35.90 -26.94 -5.61
CA TRP A 373 -35.50 -27.23 -6.98
C TRP A 373 -36.71 -27.41 -7.90
N LEU A 374 -37.76 -28.09 -7.40
CA LEU A 374 -38.99 -28.35 -8.15
C LEU A 374 -39.82 -27.09 -8.40
N GLU A 375 -39.70 -26.05 -7.57
CA GLU A 375 -40.32 -24.74 -7.83
C GLU A 375 -39.89 -24.13 -9.17
N GLY A 376 -38.64 -24.39 -9.59
CA GLY A 376 -38.11 -23.98 -10.89
C GLY A 376 -38.60 -24.83 -12.07
N ARG A 377 -39.40 -25.88 -11.81
CA ARG A 377 -39.96 -26.82 -12.79
C ARG A 377 -38.93 -27.45 -13.74
N PRO A 378 -37.82 -28.03 -13.26
CA PRO A 378 -36.89 -28.76 -14.12
C PRO A 378 -37.59 -29.95 -14.79
N LYS A 379 -37.09 -30.41 -15.94
CA LYS A 379 -37.60 -31.61 -16.62
C LYS A 379 -37.53 -32.84 -15.72
N GLU A 380 -36.35 -33.09 -15.14
CA GLU A 380 -36.12 -34.21 -14.22
C GLU A 380 -35.01 -33.89 -13.20
N ILE A 381 -35.03 -34.62 -12.09
CA ILE A 381 -34.00 -34.63 -11.06
C ILE A 381 -33.47 -36.05 -10.94
N ILE A 382 -32.16 -36.22 -11.13
CA ILE A 382 -31.46 -37.50 -11.02
C ILE A 382 -30.65 -37.50 -9.72
N ILE A 383 -31.13 -38.26 -8.74
CA ILE A 383 -30.39 -38.54 -7.51
C ILE A 383 -29.47 -39.72 -7.81
N VAL A 384 -28.18 -39.58 -7.52
CA VAL A 384 -27.22 -40.69 -7.68
C VAL A 384 -26.62 -41.01 -6.32
N THR A 385 -26.76 -42.24 -5.85
CA THR A 385 -26.35 -42.67 -4.50
C THR A 385 -25.59 -44.00 -4.50
N GLU A 386 -25.14 -44.47 -3.33
CA GLU A 386 -24.60 -45.82 -3.16
C GLU A 386 -25.74 -46.85 -3.04
N GLU A 387 -25.53 -48.08 -3.51
CA GLU A 387 -26.52 -49.18 -3.45
C GLU A 387 -27.18 -49.33 -2.06
N ARG A 388 -26.45 -49.10 -0.96
CA ARG A 388 -26.98 -49.18 0.42
C ARG A 388 -28.03 -48.12 0.77
N MET A 389 -28.01 -46.99 0.07
CA MET A 389 -28.87 -45.83 0.32
C MET A 389 -30.05 -45.75 -0.67
N LEU A 390 -30.20 -46.74 -1.57
CA LEU A 390 -31.28 -46.78 -2.55
C LEU A 390 -32.66 -46.73 -1.89
N GLY A 391 -32.93 -47.56 -0.89
CA GLY A 391 -34.22 -47.63 -0.21
C GLY A 391 -34.66 -46.27 0.37
N PRO A 392 -33.88 -45.68 1.31
CA PRO A 392 -34.21 -44.39 1.92
C PRO A 392 -34.39 -43.26 0.91
N LEU A 393 -33.54 -43.19 -0.12
CA LEU A 393 -33.63 -42.11 -1.13
C LEU A 393 -34.76 -42.32 -2.14
N GLN A 394 -35.12 -43.57 -2.44
CA GLN A 394 -36.28 -43.86 -3.28
C GLN A 394 -37.58 -43.53 -2.55
N GLU A 395 -37.69 -43.83 -1.25
CA GLU A 395 -38.82 -43.40 -0.43
C GLU A 395 -38.95 -41.87 -0.38
N LEU A 396 -37.82 -41.18 -0.21
CA LEU A 396 -37.76 -39.73 -0.23
C LEU A 396 -38.21 -39.16 -1.59
N ALA A 397 -37.69 -39.69 -2.70
CA ALA A 397 -38.08 -39.31 -4.05
C ALA A 397 -39.59 -39.49 -4.27
N ASN A 398 -40.14 -40.64 -3.86
CA ASN A 398 -41.56 -40.94 -3.96
C ASN A 398 -42.44 -40.00 -3.11
N SER A 399 -41.92 -39.51 -1.98
CA SER A 399 -42.64 -38.60 -1.08
C SER A 399 -42.66 -37.14 -1.55
N VAL A 400 -41.76 -36.78 -2.47
CA VAL A 400 -41.60 -35.40 -2.97
C VAL A 400 -42.25 -35.27 -4.35
N ASP A 401 -41.76 -36.00 -5.35
CA ASP A 401 -42.34 -36.06 -6.70
C ASP A 401 -41.81 -37.30 -7.46
N PRO A 402 -42.55 -38.44 -7.46
CA PRO A 402 -42.12 -39.66 -8.15
C PRO A 402 -42.09 -39.52 -9.67
N SER A 403 -42.73 -38.49 -10.24
CA SER A 403 -42.80 -38.31 -11.69
C SER A 403 -41.56 -37.64 -12.27
N ARG A 404 -40.92 -36.76 -11.48
CA ARG A 404 -39.73 -35.99 -11.90
C ARG A 404 -38.45 -36.45 -11.24
N ILE A 405 -38.49 -37.16 -10.12
CA ILE A 405 -37.29 -37.59 -9.38
C ILE A 405 -36.97 -39.06 -9.68
N ARG A 406 -35.79 -39.32 -10.23
CA ARG A 406 -35.25 -40.65 -10.49
C ARG A 406 -34.03 -40.92 -9.62
N VAL A 407 -33.97 -42.10 -9.01
CA VAL A 407 -32.82 -42.53 -8.20
C VAL A 407 -31.99 -43.56 -8.95
N LEU A 408 -30.69 -43.31 -9.06
CA LEU A 408 -29.69 -44.20 -9.65
C LEU A 408 -28.65 -44.59 -8.60
N THR A 409 -27.96 -45.70 -8.82
CA THR A 409 -26.97 -46.22 -7.86
C THR A 409 -25.61 -46.45 -8.50
N VAL A 410 -24.57 -46.28 -7.68
CA VAL A 410 -23.21 -46.73 -7.95
C VAL A 410 -22.75 -47.72 -6.87
N PRO A 411 -21.76 -48.59 -7.14
CA PRO A 411 -21.34 -49.62 -6.20
C PRO A 411 -20.77 -49.08 -4.88
N PHE A 412 -20.10 -47.92 -4.93
CA PHE A 412 -19.45 -47.31 -3.77
C PHE A 412 -19.63 -45.79 -3.79
N ALA A 413 -19.80 -45.17 -2.61
CA ALA A 413 -19.86 -43.72 -2.46
C ALA A 413 -18.61 -43.01 -3.01
N ASN A 414 -18.78 -42.28 -4.11
CA ASN A 414 -17.76 -41.50 -4.78
C ASN A 414 -18.43 -40.41 -5.63
N LYS A 415 -18.25 -39.13 -5.26
CA LYS A 415 -18.95 -38.00 -5.91
C LYS A 415 -18.75 -38.00 -7.41
N ARG A 416 -17.51 -38.21 -7.87
CA ARG A 416 -17.18 -38.11 -9.30
C ARG A 416 -17.80 -39.25 -10.10
N LEU A 417 -17.81 -40.46 -9.56
CA LEU A 417 -18.52 -41.60 -10.16
C LEU A 417 -20.02 -41.37 -10.18
N GLN A 418 -20.60 -40.88 -9.08
CA GLN A 418 -22.02 -40.53 -8.98
C GLN A 418 -22.41 -39.48 -10.03
N MET A 419 -21.64 -38.39 -10.13
CA MET A 419 -21.84 -37.35 -11.14
C MET A 419 -21.70 -37.90 -12.57
N SER A 420 -20.68 -38.72 -12.84
CA SER A 420 -20.45 -39.33 -14.16
C SER A 420 -21.59 -40.25 -14.57
N HIS A 421 -22.14 -41.02 -13.63
CA HIS A 421 -23.29 -41.87 -13.88
C HIS A 421 -24.55 -41.04 -14.16
N GLY A 422 -24.77 -39.95 -13.43
CA GLY A 422 -25.83 -38.99 -13.71
C GLY A 422 -25.72 -38.34 -15.10
N ILE A 423 -24.50 -37.90 -15.48
CA ILE A 423 -24.24 -37.27 -16.79
C ILE A 423 -24.62 -38.23 -17.94
N ARG A 424 -24.20 -39.50 -17.86
CA ARG A 424 -24.51 -40.51 -18.87
C ARG A 424 -26.02 -40.76 -19.03
N ASN A 425 -26.78 -40.58 -17.96
CA ASN A 425 -28.22 -40.82 -17.92
C ASN A 425 -29.07 -39.55 -18.15
N THR A 426 -28.43 -38.41 -18.43
CA THR A 426 -29.12 -37.15 -18.71
C THR A 426 -29.44 -37.05 -20.20
N THR A 427 -30.61 -36.50 -20.55
CA THR A 427 -31.02 -36.31 -21.96
C THR A 427 -31.17 -34.85 -22.38
N THR A 428 -31.16 -33.92 -21.42
CA THR A 428 -31.37 -32.49 -21.62
C THR A 428 -30.10 -31.75 -22.03
N ASP A 429 -30.25 -30.52 -22.49
CA ASP A 429 -29.14 -29.70 -22.98
C ASP A 429 -28.28 -29.07 -21.87
N ILE A 430 -28.88 -28.81 -20.69
CA ILE A 430 -28.20 -28.18 -19.55
C ILE A 430 -28.29 -29.07 -18.31
N ILE A 431 -27.13 -29.40 -17.75
CA ILE A 431 -27.00 -30.11 -16.48
C ILE A 431 -26.75 -29.12 -15.36
N PHE A 432 -27.56 -29.20 -14.30
CA PHE A 432 -27.26 -28.56 -13.03
C PHE A 432 -26.73 -29.59 -12.04
N PHE A 433 -25.56 -29.34 -11.45
CA PHE A 433 -25.14 -30.07 -10.26
C PHE A 433 -25.62 -29.34 -9.01
N ALA A 434 -26.21 -30.05 -8.06
CA ALA A 434 -26.59 -29.51 -6.75
C ALA A 434 -26.04 -30.37 -5.61
N ASP A 435 -25.58 -29.73 -4.53
CA ASP A 435 -25.38 -30.41 -3.25
C ASP A 435 -26.75 -30.61 -2.56
N ASP A 436 -26.85 -31.62 -1.70
CA ASP A 436 -28.08 -31.99 -0.99
C ASP A 436 -28.60 -30.97 0.03
N ASP A 437 -27.80 -29.95 0.36
CA ASP A 437 -28.16 -28.85 1.27
C ASP A 437 -28.38 -27.50 0.57
N ALA A 438 -28.39 -27.48 -0.77
CA ALA A 438 -28.48 -26.25 -1.57
C ALA A 438 -29.95 -25.87 -1.86
N ILE A 439 -30.44 -24.83 -1.20
CA ILE A 439 -31.81 -24.32 -1.37
C ILE A 439 -31.79 -23.17 -2.38
N TRP A 440 -32.64 -23.26 -3.39
CA TRP A 440 -32.69 -22.32 -4.50
C TRP A 440 -33.85 -21.33 -4.35
N PRO A 441 -33.67 -20.04 -4.71
CA PRO A 441 -34.81 -19.18 -4.97
C PRO A 441 -35.56 -19.65 -6.23
N PRO A 442 -36.89 -19.41 -6.34
CA PRO A 442 -37.69 -19.82 -7.49
C PRO A 442 -37.17 -19.28 -8.83
N THR A 443 -36.48 -18.14 -8.79
CA THR A 443 -35.93 -17.44 -9.95
C THR A 443 -34.54 -17.94 -10.39
N LEU A 444 -33.96 -18.92 -9.70
CA LEU A 444 -32.57 -19.36 -9.96
C LEU A 444 -32.39 -19.95 -11.36
N LEU A 445 -33.23 -20.92 -11.74
CA LEU A 445 -33.11 -21.59 -13.03
C LEU A 445 -33.18 -20.61 -14.22
N PRO A 446 -34.22 -19.78 -14.38
CA PRO A 446 -34.27 -18.85 -15.51
C PRO A 446 -33.11 -17.84 -15.50
N THR A 447 -32.68 -17.38 -14.33
CA THR A 447 -31.56 -16.44 -14.20
C THR A 447 -30.22 -17.04 -14.61
N VAL A 448 -29.99 -18.31 -14.31
CA VAL A 448 -28.78 -19.05 -14.72
C VAL A 448 -28.86 -19.43 -16.20
N LEU A 449 -30.03 -19.84 -16.69
CA LEU A 449 -30.26 -20.18 -18.11
C LEU A 449 -30.02 -19.00 -19.05
N ALA A 450 -30.34 -17.77 -18.62
CA ALA A 450 -30.06 -16.55 -19.39
C ALA A 450 -28.58 -16.40 -19.79
N CYS A 451 -27.64 -17.00 -19.05
CA CYS A 451 -26.23 -16.97 -19.41
C CYS A 451 -25.89 -17.92 -20.58
N PHE A 452 -26.68 -18.97 -20.83
CA PHE A 452 -26.44 -19.92 -21.92
C PHE A 452 -26.97 -19.44 -23.27
N GLU A 453 -27.63 -18.27 -23.33
CA GLU A 453 -27.93 -17.59 -24.59
C GLU A 453 -26.63 -17.27 -25.38
N ASP A 454 -25.52 -17.02 -24.67
CA ASP A 454 -24.19 -17.04 -25.27
C ASP A 454 -23.71 -18.49 -25.46
N GLN A 455 -23.56 -18.88 -26.72
CA GLN A 455 -23.11 -20.22 -27.11
C GLN A 455 -21.67 -20.53 -26.66
N GLN A 456 -20.84 -19.53 -26.35
CA GLN A 456 -19.49 -19.73 -25.81
C GLN A 456 -19.45 -20.00 -24.30
N ILE A 457 -20.55 -19.75 -23.57
CA ILE A 457 -20.63 -20.04 -22.14
C ILE A 457 -20.83 -21.55 -21.94
N GLY A 458 -19.83 -22.21 -21.37
CA GLY A 458 -19.86 -23.65 -21.09
C GLY A 458 -20.27 -23.99 -19.65
N GLY A 459 -20.08 -23.05 -18.71
CA GLY A 459 -20.41 -23.26 -17.30
C GLY A 459 -20.80 -21.99 -16.56
N VAL A 460 -21.82 -22.08 -15.71
CA VAL A 460 -22.41 -20.95 -14.98
C VAL A 460 -22.53 -21.27 -13.49
N GLY A 461 -22.11 -20.34 -12.65
CA GLY A 461 -22.17 -20.46 -11.20
C GLY A 461 -23.07 -19.41 -10.56
N THR A 462 -23.30 -19.58 -9.27
CA THR A 462 -24.22 -18.74 -8.48
C THR A 462 -23.55 -18.16 -7.24
N SER A 463 -24.12 -17.07 -6.75
CA SER A 463 -23.75 -16.52 -5.45
C SER A 463 -24.38 -17.32 -4.31
N GLN A 464 -23.75 -17.27 -3.13
CA GLN A 464 -24.11 -18.13 -2.00
C GLN A 464 -24.26 -17.35 -0.70
N ARG A 465 -25.20 -17.78 0.13
CA ARG A 465 -25.40 -17.31 1.50
C ARG A 465 -25.56 -18.48 2.46
N VAL A 466 -25.15 -18.26 3.72
CA VAL A 466 -25.33 -19.27 4.78
C VAL A 466 -26.77 -19.28 5.24
N LYS A 467 -27.38 -20.47 5.27
CA LYS A 467 -28.62 -20.72 6.00
C LYS A 467 -28.28 -21.11 7.45
N PRO A 468 -28.84 -20.42 8.46
CA PRO A 468 -28.71 -20.83 9.85
C PRO A 468 -29.33 -22.22 10.08
N CYS A 469 -28.63 -23.10 10.82
CA CYS A 469 -29.18 -24.39 11.27
C CYS A 469 -30.19 -24.23 12.42
N GLY A 470 -30.23 -23.08 13.10
CA GLY A 470 -31.16 -22.80 14.20
C GLY A 470 -31.61 -21.34 14.23
N ALA A 471 -32.30 -20.94 15.30
CA ALA A 471 -32.86 -19.58 15.42
C ALA A 471 -31.81 -18.45 15.35
N LYS A 472 -30.55 -18.74 15.71
CA LYS A 472 -29.43 -17.81 15.61
C LYS A 472 -28.22 -18.55 15.04
N MET A 473 -27.43 -17.85 14.21
CA MET A 473 -26.16 -18.39 13.71
C MET A 473 -25.17 -18.57 14.87
N THR A 474 -24.51 -19.73 14.90
CA THR A 474 -23.33 -19.96 15.73
C THR A 474 -22.13 -19.15 15.22
N ILE A 475 -21.09 -19.04 16.04
CA ILE A 475 -19.84 -18.38 15.63
C ILE A 475 -19.25 -19.01 14.36
N TRP A 476 -19.37 -20.33 14.20
CA TRP A 476 -18.85 -21.04 13.03
C TRP A 476 -19.61 -20.69 11.75
N GLU A 477 -20.93 -20.56 11.82
CA GLU A 477 -21.77 -20.14 10.72
C GLU A 477 -21.51 -18.67 10.34
N VAL A 478 -21.32 -17.79 11.33
CA VAL A 478 -20.95 -16.38 11.07
C VAL A 478 -19.59 -16.29 10.37
N LEU A 479 -18.58 -17.04 10.82
CA LEU A 479 -17.28 -17.10 10.15
C LEU A 479 -17.40 -17.64 8.72
N ALA A 480 -18.26 -18.63 8.49
CA ALA A 480 -18.57 -19.13 7.15
C ALA A 480 -19.26 -18.06 6.27
N ALA A 481 -20.19 -17.28 6.84
CA ALA A 481 -20.91 -16.22 6.15
C ALA A 481 -19.99 -15.05 5.76
N PHE A 482 -19.07 -14.65 6.64
CA PHE A 482 -18.00 -13.71 6.31
C PHE A 482 -17.17 -14.18 5.12
N ARG A 483 -16.76 -15.46 5.13
CA ARG A 483 -15.97 -16.05 4.04
C ARG A 483 -16.75 -16.10 2.72
N LEU A 484 -18.02 -16.49 2.75
CA LEU A 484 -18.86 -16.52 1.55
C LEU A 484 -19.09 -15.12 0.99
N THR A 485 -19.30 -14.11 1.85
CA THR A 485 -19.45 -12.72 1.40
C THR A 485 -18.21 -12.24 0.66
N ILE A 486 -17.03 -12.47 1.23
CA ILE A 486 -15.74 -12.13 0.58
C ILE A 486 -15.59 -12.89 -0.75
N ARG A 487 -15.98 -14.17 -0.79
CA ARG A 487 -15.99 -14.97 -2.03
C ARG A 487 -16.92 -14.36 -3.08
N ASN A 488 -18.13 -13.94 -2.72
CA ASN A 488 -19.10 -13.34 -3.64
C ASN A 488 -18.58 -12.02 -4.22
N ILE A 489 -17.82 -11.23 -3.46
CA ILE A 489 -17.12 -10.03 -3.97
C ILE A 489 -16.04 -10.45 -4.96
N GLU A 490 -15.25 -11.45 -4.61
CA GLU A 490 -14.13 -11.91 -5.44
C GLU A 490 -14.59 -12.47 -6.79
N ILE A 491 -15.58 -13.36 -6.81
CA ILE A 491 -16.08 -13.98 -8.05
C ILE A 491 -16.77 -12.97 -8.96
N ALA A 492 -17.52 -12.01 -8.41
CA ALA A 492 -18.10 -10.92 -9.20
C ALA A 492 -16.99 -10.04 -9.80
N SER A 493 -15.96 -9.73 -9.01
CA SER A 493 -14.84 -8.90 -9.48
C SER A 493 -14.05 -9.57 -10.60
N SER A 494 -13.75 -10.87 -10.50
CA SER A 494 -13.00 -11.58 -11.54
C SER A 494 -13.83 -11.76 -12.80
N THR A 495 -15.11 -12.14 -12.65
CA THR A 495 -16.04 -12.25 -13.79
C THR A 495 -16.14 -10.92 -14.55
N HIS A 496 -16.14 -9.79 -13.85
CA HIS A 496 -16.17 -8.47 -14.50
C HIS A 496 -14.85 -8.06 -15.15
N ILE A 497 -13.71 -8.34 -14.51
CA ILE A 497 -12.39 -7.86 -14.98
C ILE A 497 -11.91 -8.63 -16.21
N ASP A 498 -11.98 -9.97 -16.19
CA ASP A 498 -11.44 -10.81 -17.26
C ASP A 498 -12.34 -11.99 -17.63
N GLY A 499 -13.58 -12.05 -17.12
CA GLY A 499 -14.51 -13.15 -17.39
C GLY A 499 -14.13 -14.48 -16.74
N GLY A 500 -13.05 -14.52 -15.96
CA GLY A 500 -12.50 -15.74 -15.41
C GLY A 500 -12.93 -16.01 -13.98
N LEU A 501 -12.85 -17.28 -13.58
CA LEU A 501 -13.13 -17.73 -12.23
C LEU A 501 -12.13 -18.79 -11.77
N PRO A 502 -11.68 -18.75 -10.49
CA PRO A 502 -10.83 -19.80 -9.96
C PRO A 502 -11.60 -21.09 -9.65
N CYS A 503 -12.93 -21.03 -9.51
CA CYS A 503 -13.79 -22.15 -9.16
C CYS A 503 -15.27 -21.77 -9.27
N LEU A 504 -16.02 -22.40 -10.17
CA LEU A 504 -17.48 -22.54 -10.05
C LEU A 504 -17.77 -23.38 -8.82
N SER A 505 -18.77 -23.04 -8.02
CA SER A 505 -18.99 -23.72 -6.73
C SER A 505 -19.70 -25.05 -6.92
N GLY A 506 -19.19 -26.12 -6.32
CA GLY A 506 -19.85 -27.43 -6.36
C GLY A 506 -21.20 -27.52 -5.64
N ARG A 507 -21.61 -26.47 -4.90
CA ARG A 507 -22.94 -26.40 -4.28
C ARG A 507 -24.05 -26.29 -5.31
N THR A 508 -23.85 -25.43 -6.31
CA THR A 508 -24.71 -25.33 -7.49
C THR A 508 -23.91 -24.74 -8.63
N ALA A 509 -23.86 -25.44 -9.74
CA ALA A 509 -23.30 -24.96 -10.99
C ALA A 509 -23.97 -25.67 -12.17
N ALA A 510 -24.20 -24.93 -13.25
CA ALA A 510 -24.80 -25.41 -14.48
C ALA A 510 -23.75 -25.54 -15.58
N TYR A 511 -23.91 -26.51 -16.47
CA TYR A 511 -23.00 -26.77 -17.58
C TYR A 511 -23.77 -27.28 -18.80
N ARG A 512 -23.23 -27.03 -19.99
CA ARG A 512 -23.76 -27.64 -21.22
C ARG A 512 -23.51 -29.15 -21.19
N THR A 513 -24.55 -29.93 -21.43
CA THR A 513 -24.50 -31.39 -21.42
C THR A 513 -23.52 -31.94 -22.46
N VAL A 514 -23.44 -31.30 -23.64
CA VAL A 514 -22.52 -31.72 -24.71
C VAL A 514 -21.05 -31.72 -24.26
N ILE A 515 -20.66 -30.80 -23.37
CA ILE A 515 -19.29 -30.74 -22.85
C ILE A 515 -19.04 -31.89 -21.86
N LEU A 516 -20.04 -32.20 -21.02
CA LEU A 516 -19.90 -33.22 -19.99
C LEU A 516 -20.05 -34.65 -20.52
N LYS A 517 -20.75 -34.83 -21.65
CA LYS A 517 -20.88 -36.12 -22.33
C LYS A 517 -19.68 -36.50 -23.19
N ASP A 518 -18.74 -35.59 -23.38
CA ASP A 518 -17.49 -35.87 -24.08
C ASP A 518 -16.78 -37.07 -23.40
N PRO A 519 -16.42 -38.13 -24.16
CA PRO A 519 -15.72 -39.29 -23.63
C PRO A 519 -14.40 -38.95 -22.93
N ASP A 520 -13.64 -37.99 -23.45
CA ASP A 520 -12.37 -37.54 -22.88
C ASP A 520 -12.61 -36.77 -21.58
N PHE A 521 -13.69 -35.99 -21.51
CA PHE A 521 -14.12 -35.35 -20.26
C PHE A 521 -14.44 -36.41 -19.20
N LEU A 522 -15.31 -37.37 -19.52
CA LEU A 522 -15.75 -38.38 -18.55
C LEU A 522 -14.57 -39.21 -18.06
N HIS A 523 -13.68 -39.63 -18.95
CA HIS A 523 -12.47 -40.37 -18.60
C HIS A 523 -11.53 -39.53 -17.73
N GLY A 524 -11.24 -38.28 -18.11
CA GLY A 524 -10.37 -37.38 -17.35
C GLY A 524 -10.94 -37.00 -15.98
N PHE A 525 -12.27 -36.85 -15.89
CA PHE A 525 -12.95 -36.51 -14.64
C PHE A 525 -12.89 -37.65 -13.62
N THR A 526 -13.08 -38.91 -14.07
CA THR A 526 -12.99 -40.07 -13.18
C THR A 526 -11.57 -40.49 -12.88
N ASN A 527 -10.59 -40.27 -13.77
CA ASN A 527 -9.20 -40.72 -13.62
C ASN A 527 -8.19 -39.60 -13.29
N ASP A 528 -8.62 -38.60 -12.52
CA ASP A 528 -7.78 -37.45 -12.17
C ASP A 528 -6.77 -37.77 -11.06
N LEU A 529 -5.47 -37.74 -11.40
CA LEU A 529 -4.39 -38.17 -10.50
C LEU A 529 -3.50 -37.04 -9.96
N TRP A 530 -3.56 -36.88 -8.64
CA TRP A 530 -2.59 -36.27 -7.73
C TRP A 530 -1.11 -36.55 -8.02
N LEU A 531 -0.33 -35.72 -8.73
CA LEU A 531 1.08 -36.03 -9.07
C LEU A 531 1.24 -37.42 -9.72
N GLY A 532 0.28 -37.83 -10.54
CA GLY A 532 0.27 -39.15 -11.18
C GLY A 532 0.09 -40.34 -10.23
N LYS A 533 -0.13 -40.10 -8.92
CA LYS A 533 -0.18 -41.15 -7.88
C LYS A 533 -1.48 -41.16 -7.08
N TYR A 534 -2.00 -40.01 -6.67
CA TYR A 534 -3.09 -39.94 -5.70
C TYR A 534 -4.43 -39.66 -6.38
N HIS A 535 -5.32 -40.66 -6.42
CA HIS A 535 -6.62 -40.53 -7.07
C HIS A 535 -7.53 -39.51 -6.39
N LEU A 536 -8.02 -38.51 -7.15
CA LEU A 536 -8.78 -37.40 -6.61
C LEU A 536 -10.29 -37.71 -6.56
N ASN A 537 -10.81 -37.91 -5.34
CA ASN A 537 -12.25 -38.09 -5.09
C ASN A 537 -12.93 -36.80 -4.58
N SER A 538 -12.20 -35.68 -4.57
CA SER A 538 -12.71 -34.38 -4.13
C SER A 538 -12.21 -33.27 -5.05
N GLY A 539 -12.92 -32.13 -5.08
CA GLY A 539 -12.58 -31.01 -5.97
C GLY A 539 -13.07 -31.21 -7.41
N ASP A 540 -14.20 -31.88 -7.55
CA ASP A 540 -15.02 -32.00 -8.75
C ASP A 540 -15.25 -30.64 -9.43
N ASP A 541 -15.68 -29.65 -8.64
CA ASP A 541 -15.95 -28.28 -9.06
C ASP A 541 -14.72 -27.57 -9.67
N LYS A 542 -13.56 -27.76 -9.05
CA LYS A 542 -12.26 -27.30 -9.53
C LYS A 542 -11.79 -28.02 -10.80
N PHE A 543 -12.12 -29.30 -10.98
CA PHE A 543 -11.82 -30.00 -12.24
C PHE A 543 -12.66 -29.42 -13.38
N LEU A 544 -13.98 -29.36 -13.19
CA LEU A 544 -14.94 -28.81 -14.15
C LEU A 544 -14.53 -27.41 -14.60
N THR A 545 -14.23 -26.52 -13.66
CA THR A 545 -13.80 -25.14 -13.97
C THR A 545 -12.54 -25.11 -14.82
N ARG A 546 -11.52 -25.92 -14.50
CA ARG A 546 -10.27 -25.97 -15.28
C ARG A 546 -10.50 -26.55 -16.67
N TRP A 547 -11.35 -27.57 -16.79
CA TRP A 547 -11.69 -28.16 -18.08
C TRP A 547 -12.31 -27.14 -19.03
N MET A 548 -13.22 -26.29 -18.52
CA MET A 548 -13.80 -25.19 -19.32
C MET A 548 -12.70 -24.27 -19.87
N VAL A 549 -11.78 -23.84 -18.99
CA VAL A 549 -10.69 -22.93 -19.37
C VAL A 549 -9.74 -23.58 -20.38
N SER A 550 -9.33 -24.83 -20.18
CA SER A 550 -8.36 -25.52 -21.05
C SER A 550 -8.94 -25.87 -22.43
N HIS A 551 -10.26 -26.04 -22.55
CA HIS A 551 -10.93 -26.39 -23.80
C HIS A 551 -11.65 -25.20 -24.46
N GLY A 552 -11.28 -23.96 -24.09
CA GLY A 552 -11.74 -22.77 -24.79
C GLY A 552 -13.12 -22.24 -24.38
N TRP A 553 -13.86 -22.92 -23.50
CA TRP A 553 -15.17 -22.47 -23.02
C TRP A 553 -15.10 -21.30 -22.04
N ASN A 554 -16.06 -20.39 -22.13
CA ASN A 554 -16.21 -19.29 -21.18
C ASN A 554 -17.02 -19.74 -19.96
N THR A 555 -16.75 -19.10 -18.83
CA THR A 555 -17.49 -19.31 -17.58
C THR A 555 -18.11 -18.01 -17.13
N TYR A 556 -19.28 -18.08 -16.50
CA TYR A 556 -19.92 -16.90 -15.90
C TYR A 556 -20.41 -17.21 -14.50
N VAL A 557 -20.62 -16.18 -13.67
CA VAL A 557 -21.34 -16.31 -12.40
C VAL A 557 -22.39 -15.23 -12.33
N GLN A 558 -23.62 -15.62 -11.95
CA GLN A 558 -24.69 -14.70 -11.61
C GLN A 558 -24.61 -14.32 -10.12
N VAL A 559 -24.20 -13.09 -9.84
CA VAL A 559 -24.15 -12.51 -8.49
C VAL A 559 -25.29 -11.50 -8.33
N CYS A 560 -26.49 -12.02 -8.11
CA CYS A 560 -27.72 -11.27 -7.86
C CYS A 560 -28.62 -12.04 -6.90
N ARG A 561 -29.64 -11.37 -6.33
CA ARG A 561 -30.57 -12.02 -5.39
C ARG A 561 -31.36 -13.17 -6.03
N ASP A 562 -31.64 -13.08 -7.32
CA ASP A 562 -32.39 -14.09 -8.09
C ASP A 562 -31.59 -15.38 -8.32
N ALA A 563 -30.27 -15.32 -8.20
CA ALA A 563 -29.37 -16.47 -8.30
C ALA A 563 -28.49 -16.61 -7.04
N GLU A 564 -29.04 -16.28 -5.86
CA GLU A 564 -28.36 -16.43 -4.58
C GLU A 564 -28.94 -17.61 -3.80
N LEU A 565 -28.22 -18.72 -3.81
CA LEU A 565 -28.64 -19.93 -3.09
C LEU A 565 -28.31 -19.87 -1.60
N LEU A 566 -29.07 -20.61 -0.81
CA LEU A 566 -28.82 -20.82 0.61
C LEU A 566 -28.23 -22.22 0.83
N SER A 567 -27.22 -22.36 1.68
CA SER A 567 -26.65 -23.67 2.04
C SER A 567 -26.24 -23.69 3.50
N THR A 568 -26.39 -24.84 4.15
CA THR A 568 -26.02 -25.01 5.56
C THR A 568 -24.50 -25.12 5.71
N MET A 569 -24.00 -24.73 6.87
CA MET A 569 -22.58 -24.86 7.22
C MET A 569 -22.48 -25.60 8.55
N LYS A 570 -21.41 -26.39 8.75
CA LYS A 570 -21.29 -27.14 10.00
C LYS A 570 -21.21 -26.15 11.19
N PRO A 571 -22.16 -26.19 12.15
CA PRO A 571 -22.29 -25.19 13.21
C PRO A 571 -21.30 -25.41 14.37
N ASN A 572 -20.23 -26.17 14.14
CA ASN A 572 -19.27 -26.59 15.16
C ASN A 572 -17.86 -26.67 14.59
N TRP A 573 -16.89 -27.06 15.43
CA TRP A 573 -15.47 -27.15 15.08
C TRP A 573 -15.16 -28.01 13.84
N ARG A 574 -16.06 -28.92 13.43
CA ARG A 574 -15.92 -29.69 12.18
C ARG A 574 -15.90 -28.79 10.94
N PHE A 575 -16.36 -27.54 11.04
CA PHE A 575 -16.15 -26.50 10.02
C PHE A 575 -14.67 -26.36 9.65
N LEU A 576 -13.75 -26.45 10.61
CA LEU A 576 -12.31 -26.38 10.35
C LEU A 576 -11.84 -27.50 9.42
N LYS A 577 -12.34 -28.73 9.62
CA LYS A 577 -12.05 -29.88 8.74
C LYS A 577 -12.60 -29.64 7.33
N GLN A 578 -13.78 -29.04 7.22
CA GLN A 578 -14.38 -28.68 5.93
C GLN A 578 -13.53 -27.64 5.18
N VAL A 579 -13.08 -26.60 5.87
CA VAL A 579 -12.22 -25.57 5.28
C VAL A 579 -10.84 -26.11 4.91
N LEU A 580 -10.26 -27.00 5.72
CA LEU A 580 -8.98 -27.66 5.41
C LEU A 580 -9.07 -28.46 4.11
N ARG A 581 -10.15 -29.24 3.91
CA ARG A 581 -10.41 -29.97 2.67
C ARG A 581 -10.48 -29.03 1.46
N TRP A 582 -11.26 -27.95 1.55
CA TRP A 582 -11.34 -26.95 0.48
C TRP A 582 -9.99 -26.30 0.17
N THR A 583 -9.18 -26.09 1.21
CA THR A 583 -7.84 -25.50 1.09
C THR A 583 -6.90 -26.44 0.32
N ARG A 584 -6.90 -27.75 0.63
CA ARG A 584 -6.14 -28.76 -0.14
C ARG A 584 -6.56 -28.82 -1.61
N ASN A 585 -7.87 -28.79 -1.88
CA ASN A 585 -8.39 -28.75 -3.26
C ASN A 585 -7.94 -27.50 -4.01
N THR A 586 -8.00 -26.35 -3.35
CA THR A 586 -7.55 -25.07 -3.92
C THR A 586 -6.07 -25.13 -4.24
N TRP A 587 -5.24 -25.62 -3.31
CA TRP A 587 -3.81 -25.82 -3.55
C TRP A 587 -3.54 -26.66 -4.79
N ARG A 588 -4.10 -27.87 -4.87
CA ARG A 588 -3.88 -28.78 -6.00
C ARG A 588 -4.31 -28.17 -7.33
N SER A 589 -5.51 -27.62 -7.37
CA SER A 589 -6.09 -27.07 -8.59
C SER A 589 -5.37 -25.81 -9.06
N ASP A 590 -5.14 -24.84 -8.17
CA ASP A 590 -4.49 -23.58 -8.52
C ASP A 590 -3.02 -23.82 -8.94
N PHE A 591 -2.30 -24.76 -8.32
CA PHE A 591 -0.95 -25.15 -8.75
C PHE A 591 -0.95 -25.70 -10.17
N ARG A 592 -1.87 -26.61 -10.51
CA ARG A 592 -1.96 -27.13 -11.88
C ARG A 592 -2.29 -26.03 -12.87
N SER A 593 -3.29 -25.19 -12.58
CA SER A 593 -3.70 -24.09 -13.45
C SER A 593 -2.54 -23.13 -13.75
N ILE A 594 -1.78 -22.73 -12.72
CA ILE A 594 -0.70 -21.74 -12.86
C ILE A 594 0.55 -22.36 -13.52
N PHE A 595 0.99 -23.54 -13.08
CA PHE A 595 2.33 -24.05 -13.38
C PHE A 595 2.37 -25.18 -14.41
N THR A 596 1.33 -26.02 -14.44
CA THR A 596 1.28 -27.21 -15.30
C THR A 596 0.50 -26.93 -16.59
N GLU A 597 -0.75 -26.49 -16.48
CA GLU A 597 -1.68 -26.31 -17.60
C GLU A 597 -1.50 -24.95 -18.27
N ARG A 598 -1.26 -23.88 -17.48
CA ARG A 598 -0.88 -22.53 -17.93
C ARG A 598 -1.88 -21.76 -18.80
N TYR A 599 -2.98 -22.37 -19.25
CA TYR A 599 -4.04 -21.71 -20.04
C TYR A 599 -4.63 -20.48 -19.34
N ILE A 600 -4.64 -20.46 -18.00
CA ILE A 600 -5.19 -19.35 -17.23
C ILE A 600 -4.41 -18.04 -17.43
N TRP A 601 -3.11 -18.11 -17.75
CA TRP A 601 -2.27 -16.92 -17.91
C TRP A 601 -2.63 -16.09 -19.14
N THR A 602 -3.03 -16.75 -20.22
CA THR A 602 -3.40 -16.09 -21.46
C THR A 602 -4.88 -15.74 -21.49
N LYS A 603 -5.75 -16.63 -20.96
CA LYS A 603 -7.20 -16.42 -21.01
C LYS A 603 -7.72 -15.48 -19.92
N HIS A 604 -7.23 -15.63 -18.69
CA HIS A 604 -7.71 -14.87 -17.52
C HIS A 604 -6.54 -14.41 -16.61
N PRO A 605 -5.75 -13.41 -17.06
CA PRO A 605 -4.55 -12.97 -16.36
C PRO A 605 -4.82 -12.45 -14.94
N TYR A 606 -5.98 -11.81 -14.71
CA TYR A 606 -6.34 -11.32 -13.38
C TYR A 606 -6.66 -12.48 -12.44
N VAL A 607 -7.37 -13.51 -12.90
CA VAL A 607 -7.58 -14.73 -12.11
C VAL A 607 -6.25 -15.40 -11.78
N ALA A 608 -5.34 -15.54 -12.74
CA ALA A 608 -4.01 -16.09 -12.51
C ALA A 608 -3.26 -15.32 -11.41
N TYR A 609 -3.29 -13.99 -11.47
CA TYR A 609 -2.78 -13.12 -10.41
C TYR A 609 -3.46 -13.40 -9.06
N THR A 610 -4.79 -13.50 -8.98
CA THR A 610 -5.48 -13.76 -7.70
C THR A 610 -5.13 -15.13 -7.11
N MET A 611 -4.88 -16.15 -7.94
CA MET A 611 -4.43 -17.46 -7.49
C MET A 611 -3.03 -17.38 -6.86
N ILE A 612 -2.10 -16.64 -7.47
CA ILE A 612 -0.77 -16.37 -6.90
C ILE A 612 -0.87 -15.53 -5.63
N ASP A 613 -1.73 -14.52 -5.62
CA ASP A 613 -1.94 -13.69 -4.43
C ASP A 613 -2.43 -14.54 -3.24
N LYS A 614 -3.34 -15.50 -3.49
CA LYS A 614 -3.81 -16.45 -2.46
C LYS A 614 -2.72 -17.37 -1.92
N PHE A 615 -1.71 -17.68 -2.75
CA PHE A 615 -0.50 -18.42 -2.39
C PHE A 615 0.38 -17.60 -1.45
N ILE A 616 0.62 -16.32 -1.79
CA ILE A 616 1.53 -15.43 -1.06
C ILE A 616 0.89 -14.88 0.23
N ASN A 617 -0.43 -14.69 0.23
CA ASN A 617 -1.18 -14.05 1.33
C ASN A 617 -0.89 -14.59 2.74
N PRO A 618 -0.85 -15.92 2.99
CA PRO A 618 -0.54 -16.47 4.31
C PRO A 618 0.79 -15.94 4.88
N PHE A 619 1.83 -15.86 4.05
CA PHE A 619 3.14 -15.36 4.47
C PHE A 619 3.10 -13.87 4.77
N THR A 620 2.47 -13.07 3.91
CA THR A 620 2.37 -11.62 4.15
C THR A 620 1.48 -11.27 5.35
N LEU A 621 0.53 -12.13 5.72
CA LEU A 621 -0.28 -11.95 6.92
C LEU A 621 0.55 -12.08 8.20
N LEU A 622 1.57 -12.94 8.19
CA LEU A 622 2.47 -13.17 9.33
C LEU A 622 3.53 -12.07 9.50
N VAL A 623 3.80 -11.27 8.46
CA VAL A 623 4.72 -10.11 8.53
C VAL A 623 4.21 -9.06 9.52
N GLY A 624 2.90 -8.87 9.64
CA GLY A 624 2.30 -7.90 10.57
C GLY A 624 2.65 -8.19 12.04
N PRO A 625 2.30 -9.38 12.58
CA PRO A 625 2.72 -9.80 13.91
C PRO A 625 4.24 -9.75 14.11
N ALA A 626 5.04 -10.17 13.13
CA ALA A 626 6.50 -10.13 13.22
C ALA A 626 7.05 -8.70 13.40
N LEU A 627 6.52 -7.75 12.61
CA LEU A 627 6.86 -6.33 12.75
C LEU A 627 6.46 -5.79 14.12
N VAL A 628 5.26 -6.12 14.60
CA VAL A 628 4.79 -5.66 15.92
C VAL A 628 5.66 -6.21 17.04
N MET A 629 6.02 -7.50 17.00
CA MET A 629 6.95 -8.10 17.95
C MET A 629 8.32 -7.41 17.92
N TYR A 630 8.86 -7.13 16.72
CA TYR A 630 10.10 -6.39 16.56
C TYR A 630 10.04 -4.98 17.16
N LEU A 631 8.94 -4.25 16.93
CA LEU A 631 8.75 -2.90 17.46
C LEU A 631 8.55 -2.90 18.98
N ILE A 632 7.86 -3.90 19.54
CA ILE A 632 7.77 -4.10 20.99
C ILE A 632 9.16 -4.30 21.58
N VAL A 633 9.99 -5.16 20.98
CA VAL A 633 11.39 -5.36 21.43
C VAL A 633 12.21 -4.09 21.30
N LYS A 634 12.00 -3.27 20.27
CA LYS A 634 12.68 -1.97 20.16
C LYS A 634 12.19 -0.92 21.15
N SER A 635 10.93 -1.00 21.58
CA SER A 635 10.35 -0.05 22.56
C SER A 635 10.92 -0.21 23.97
N THR A 636 11.68 -1.27 24.24
CA THR A 636 12.39 -1.46 25.52
C THR A 636 13.75 -0.78 25.58
N ARG A 637 14.20 -0.17 24.46
CA ARG A 637 15.47 0.57 24.37
C ARG A 637 15.20 2.07 24.28
N GLU A 638 16.13 2.87 24.80
CA GLU A 638 16.05 4.32 24.65
C GLU A 638 16.13 4.71 23.17
N THR A 639 15.42 5.77 22.78
CA THR A 639 15.38 6.28 21.41
C THR A 639 16.76 6.70 20.90
N ASN A 640 17.62 7.18 21.81
CA ASN A 640 19.00 7.56 21.51
C ASN A 640 19.86 6.37 21.05
N ASP A 641 19.55 5.15 21.50
CA ASP A 641 20.24 3.90 21.13
C ASP A 641 19.56 3.15 19.97
N GLY A 642 18.73 3.85 19.20
CA GLY A 642 17.95 3.26 18.10
C GLY A 642 16.71 2.48 18.54
N GLY A 643 16.22 2.73 19.76
CA GLY A 643 14.93 2.27 20.27
C GLY A 643 13.73 2.90 19.54
N TYR A 644 12.53 2.41 19.84
CA TYR A 644 11.29 2.91 19.24
C TYR A 644 10.55 3.84 20.21
N HIS A 645 10.11 5.01 19.73
CA HIS A 645 9.60 6.11 20.56
C HIS A 645 8.26 5.84 21.26
N LEU A 646 7.44 4.89 20.76
CA LEU A 646 6.17 4.53 21.40
C LEU A 646 6.36 3.38 22.40
N PRO A 647 5.70 3.42 23.58
CA PRO A 647 5.73 2.31 24.51
C PRO A 647 4.98 1.09 23.94
N ALA A 648 5.38 -0.11 24.38
CA ALA A 648 4.84 -1.38 23.88
C ALA A 648 3.31 -1.45 23.88
N TRP A 649 2.64 -0.92 24.91
CA TRP A 649 1.18 -0.95 25.02
C TRP A 649 0.51 -0.10 23.93
N ASN A 650 1.05 1.07 23.57
CA ASN A 650 0.54 1.88 22.45
C ASN A 650 0.63 1.10 21.14
N ILE A 651 1.73 0.40 20.91
CA ILE A 651 1.95 -0.39 19.70
C ILE A 651 0.88 -1.50 19.61
N ILE A 652 0.65 -2.23 20.70
CA ILE A 652 -0.33 -3.32 20.78
C ILE A 652 -1.75 -2.77 20.58
N CYS A 653 -2.13 -1.72 21.31
CA CYS A 653 -3.46 -1.10 21.19
C CYS A 653 -3.70 -0.54 19.79
N SER A 654 -2.73 0.19 19.23
CA SER A 654 -2.84 0.74 17.88
C SER A 654 -2.94 -0.35 16.83
N TRP A 655 -2.18 -1.43 16.96
CA TRP A 655 -2.26 -2.57 16.06
C TRP A 655 -3.61 -3.30 16.16
N PHE A 656 -4.13 -3.48 17.38
CA PHE A 656 -5.45 -4.08 17.58
C PHE A 656 -6.57 -3.21 16.99
N VAL A 657 -6.56 -1.89 17.24
CA VAL A 657 -7.51 -0.94 16.64
C VAL A 657 -7.40 -0.98 15.12
N TRP A 658 -6.19 -0.95 14.58
CA TRP A 658 -5.95 -1.07 13.14
C TRP A 658 -6.52 -2.37 12.55
N LEU A 659 -6.26 -3.51 13.19
CA LEU A 659 -6.81 -4.79 12.75
C LEU A 659 -8.34 -4.79 12.81
N MET A 660 -8.92 -4.28 13.89
CA MET A 660 -10.37 -4.16 14.02
C MET A 660 -10.96 -3.29 12.92
N CYS A 661 -10.48 -2.06 12.74
CA CYS A 661 -10.95 -1.14 11.71
C CYS A 661 -10.85 -1.75 10.31
N THR A 662 -9.68 -2.26 9.95
CA THR A 662 -9.44 -2.75 8.59
C THR A 662 -10.16 -4.05 8.26
N ARG A 663 -10.30 -4.95 9.23
CA ARG A 663 -11.02 -6.22 9.03
C ARG A 663 -12.52 -6.01 9.03
N THR A 664 -13.01 -5.08 9.86
CA THR A 664 -14.40 -4.64 9.82
C THR A 664 -14.73 -4.01 8.48
N PHE A 665 -13.88 -3.14 7.94
CA PHE A 665 -14.07 -2.55 6.61
C PHE A 665 -14.23 -3.60 5.51
N LYS A 666 -13.42 -4.67 5.52
CA LYS A 666 -13.56 -5.78 4.57
C LYS A 666 -14.86 -6.58 4.71
N LEU A 667 -15.45 -6.59 5.91
CA LEU A 667 -16.69 -7.29 6.23
C LEU A 667 -17.92 -6.39 6.15
N LEU A 668 -17.74 -5.10 5.86
CA LEU A 668 -18.81 -4.11 5.82
C LEU A 668 -20.00 -4.54 4.94
N PRO A 669 -19.83 -5.15 3.75
CA PRO A 669 -20.96 -5.61 2.94
C PRO A 669 -21.87 -6.63 3.63
N TYR A 670 -21.33 -7.44 4.54
CA TYR A 670 -22.12 -8.36 5.36
C TYR A 670 -22.68 -7.67 6.60
N LEU A 671 -21.82 -6.91 7.32
CA LEU A 671 -22.19 -6.24 8.56
C LEU A 671 -23.24 -5.16 8.36
N TRP A 672 -23.38 -4.61 7.14
CA TRP A 672 -24.45 -3.68 6.80
C TRP A 672 -25.85 -4.28 7.00
N TYR A 673 -26.02 -5.58 6.71
CA TYR A 673 -27.29 -6.30 6.91
C TYR A 673 -27.38 -6.99 8.27
N HIS A 674 -26.24 -7.21 8.94
CA HIS A 674 -26.16 -7.88 10.24
C HIS A 674 -25.21 -7.14 11.19
N PRO A 675 -25.54 -5.91 11.63
CA PRO A 675 -24.65 -5.08 12.44
C PRO A 675 -24.29 -5.72 13.78
N GLN A 676 -25.19 -6.50 14.36
CA GLN A 676 -24.97 -7.24 15.60
C GLN A 676 -23.82 -8.26 15.51
N HIS A 677 -23.45 -8.71 14.30
CA HIS A 677 -22.35 -9.66 14.11
C HIS A 677 -20.95 -9.01 14.18
N ILE A 678 -20.86 -7.69 14.41
CA ILE A 678 -19.59 -7.00 14.65
C ILE A 678 -18.81 -7.59 15.85
N ILE A 679 -19.52 -8.16 16.82
CA ILE A 679 -18.93 -8.84 17.99
C ILE A 679 -18.07 -10.06 17.60
N TYR A 680 -18.27 -10.63 16.40
CA TYR A 680 -17.52 -11.78 15.90
C TYR A 680 -16.29 -11.40 15.06
N VAL A 681 -16.06 -10.10 14.81
CA VAL A 681 -14.86 -9.63 14.09
C VAL A 681 -13.54 -10.04 14.79
N PRO A 682 -13.40 -9.98 16.12
CA PRO A 682 -12.22 -10.50 16.81
C PRO A 682 -11.98 -11.99 16.52
N ALA A 683 -13.04 -12.80 16.52
CA ALA A 683 -12.95 -14.22 16.17
C ALA A 683 -12.55 -14.44 14.71
N TRP A 684 -13.01 -13.59 13.79
CA TRP A 684 -12.57 -13.59 12.39
C TRP A 684 -11.08 -13.26 12.23
N ILE A 685 -10.54 -12.34 13.03
CA ILE A 685 -9.11 -12.01 13.04
C ILE A 685 -8.29 -13.23 13.48
N LEU A 686 -8.66 -13.85 14.60
CA LEU A 686 -8.01 -15.06 15.11
C LEU A 686 -8.11 -16.21 14.11
N PHE A 687 -9.29 -16.41 13.53
CA PHE A 687 -9.52 -17.39 12.48
C PHE A 687 -8.64 -17.12 11.25
N GLY A 688 -8.41 -15.86 10.88
CA GLY A 688 -7.51 -15.49 9.79
C GLY A 688 -6.06 -15.92 10.01
N TYR A 689 -5.51 -15.74 11.22
CA TYR A 689 -4.16 -16.22 11.56
C TYR A 689 -4.08 -17.74 11.63
N TYR A 690 -5.06 -18.39 12.27
CA TYR A 690 -5.20 -19.85 12.24
C TYR A 690 -5.24 -20.38 10.80
N PHE A 691 -6.02 -19.72 9.94
CA PHE A 691 -6.19 -20.09 8.55
C PHE A 691 -4.89 -19.95 7.75
N ALA A 692 -4.04 -18.96 8.05
CA ALA A 692 -2.72 -18.85 7.44
C ALA A 692 -1.81 -20.03 7.81
N ILE A 693 -1.79 -20.43 9.09
CA ILE A 693 -1.04 -21.61 9.57
C ILE A 693 -1.59 -22.88 8.93
N MET A 694 -2.91 -23.03 8.91
CA MET A 694 -3.59 -24.18 8.30
C MET A 694 -3.32 -24.29 6.80
N LYS A 695 -3.19 -23.16 6.08
CA LYS A 695 -2.80 -23.16 4.66
C LYS A 695 -1.40 -23.72 4.44
N VAL A 696 -0.44 -23.41 5.32
CA VAL A 696 0.91 -23.99 5.30
C VAL A 696 0.84 -25.48 5.59
N TYR A 697 0.11 -25.91 6.62
CA TYR A 697 -0.11 -27.33 6.90
C TYR A 697 -0.77 -28.09 5.74
N ALA A 698 -1.74 -27.48 5.06
CA ALA A 698 -2.41 -28.07 3.91
C ALA A 698 -1.43 -28.37 2.75
N LEU A 699 -0.39 -27.55 2.57
CA LEU A 699 0.64 -27.73 1.54
C LEU A 699 1.41 -29.05 1.72
N PHE A 700 1.66 -29.45 2.97
CA PHE A 700 2.34 -30.71 3.29
C PHE A 700 1.40 -31.93 3.36
N THR A 701 0.09 -31.72 3.21
CA THR A 701 -0.92 -32.79 3.32
C THR A 701 -1.81 -32.92 2.07
N LEU A 702 -1.27 -32.56 0.89
CA LEU A 702 -2.00 -32.64 -0.38
C LEU A 702 -2.28 -34.07 -0.86
N HIS A 703 -1.62 -35.08 -0.28
CA HIS A 703 -1.84 -36.50 -0.54
C HIS A 703 -3.20 -37.01 -0.02
N GLU A 704 -3.87 -36.27 0.86
CA GLU A 704 -5.21 -36.59 1.36
C GLU A 704 -6.28 -36.25 0.29
N THR A 705 -6.97 -37.25 -0.26
CA THR A 705 -7.89 -37.09 -1.42
C THR A 705 -9.37 -37.40 -1.17
N GLY A 706 -9.75 -37.87 0.03
CA GLY A 706 -11.09 -38.38 0.34
C GLY A 706 -12.26 -37.38 0.25
N TRP A 707 -13.47 -37.90 0.01
CA TRP A 707 -14.70 -37.14 -0.25
C TRP A 707 -15.48 -36.68 1.01
N GLY A 708 -15.03 -36.96 2.25
CA GLY A 708 -15.78 -36.54 3.44
C GLY A 708 -15.05 -36.63 4.78
N THR A 709 -15.77 -36.30 5.86
CA THR A 709 -15.30 -36.38 7.26
C THR A 709 -15.97 -37.51 8.07
N ARG A 710 -16.80 -38.34 7.41
CA ARG A 710 -17.52 -39.46 8.03
C ARG A 710 -16.76 -40.77 7.77
N ALA A 711 -16.79 -41.70 8.71
CA ALA A 711 -16.22 -43.04 8.54
C ALA A 711 -17.09 -43.85 7.55
N GLY A 712 -16.48 -44.54 6.58
CA GLY A 712 -17.18 -45.43 5.64
C GLY A 712 -17.06 -45.09 4.14
N ILE A 713 -16.29 -44.06 3.75
CA ILE A 713 -16.05 -43.74 2.34
C ILE A 713 -14.99 -44.71 1.79
N GLY A 714 -15.34 -45.48 0.75
CA GLY A 714 -14.44 -46.44 0.09
C GLY A 714 -13.21 -45.78 -0.54
N ASP A 715 -12.13 -46.56 -0.70
CA ASP A 715 -10.91 -46.06 -1.35
C ASP A 715 -11.20 -45.70 -2.83
N PRO A 716 -10.83 -44.48 -3.29
CA PRO A 716 -11.17 -44.00 -4.63
C PRO A 716 -10.67 -44.89 -5.76
N ALA A 717 -9.52 -45.55 -5.60
CA ALA A 717 -8.94 -46.43 -6.61
C ALA A 717 -9.75 -47.73 -6.73
N THR A 718 -10.16 -48.31 -5.60
CA THR A 718 -11.01 -49.51 -5.59
C THR A 718 -12.40 -49.23 -6.15
N ALA A 719 -12.99 -48.06 -5.86
CA ALA A 719 -14.30 -47.68 -6.39
C ALA A 719 -14.30 -47.52 -7.92
N THR A 720 -13.26 -46.89 -8.48
CA THR A 720 -13.13 -46.65 -9.93
C THR A 720 -12.88 -47.98 -10.67
N ALA A 721 -11.96 -48.81 -10.16
CA ALA A 721 -11.68 -50.13 -10.74
C ALA A 721 -12.89 -51.09 -10.68
N ALA A 722 -13.70 -51.04 -9.62
CA ALA A 722 -14.92 -51.84 -9.53
C ALA A 722 -15.98 -51.43 -10.57
N ASN A 723 -16.07 -50.13 -10.86
CA ASN A 723 -16.99 -49.61 -11.87
C ASN A 723 -16.54 -49.98 -13.30
N GLU A 724 -15.23 -49.94 -13.59
CA GLU A 724 -14.67 -50.38 -14.87
C GLU A 724 -14.90 -51.88 -15.13
N LYS A 725 -14.76 -52.73 -14.11
CA LYS A 725 -15.09 -54.16 -14.22
C LYS A 725 -16.56 -54.39 -14.61
N ARG A 726 -17.50 -53.64 -14.03
CA ARG A 726 -18.93 -53.73 -14.36
C ARG A 726 -19.25 -53.24 -15.77
N GLY A 727 -18.51 -52.24 -16.27
CA GLY A 727 -18.64 -51.73 -17.65
C GLY A 727 -18.11 -52.70 -18.70
N GLY A 728 -17.10 -53.51 -18.37
CA GLY A 728 -16.56 -54.56 -19.25
C GLY A 728 -17.49 -55.76 -19.42
N ASP A 729 -18.22 -56.15 -18.37
CA ASP A 729 -19.13 -57.30 -18.41
C ASP A 729 -20.47 -57.00 -19.11
N GLY A 730 -20.82 -55.72 -19.31
CA GLY A 730 -22.04 -55.29 -20.00
C GLY A 730 -21.95 -55.23 -21.53
N ALA A 731 -20.75 -55.39 -22.11
CA ALA A 731 -20.52 -55.27 -23.55
C ALA A 731 -20.47 -56.62 -24.29
N SER A 732 -20.64 -57.75 -23.61
CA SER A 732 -20.55 -59.10 -24.20
C SER A 732 -21.89 -59.83 -24.40
N GLY A 733 -23.02 -59.15 -24.17
CA GLY A 733 -24.32 -59.80 -24.07
C GLY A 733 -25.47 -59.14 -24.80
N GLN A 734 -25.30 -58.71 -26.07
CA GLN A 734 -26.39 -58.57 -27.04
C GLN A 734 -25.87 -58.03 -28.39
N MET A 735 -25.58 -58.92 -29.34
CA MET A 735 -25.88 -58.78 -30.78
C MET A 735 -25.28 -60.00 -31.50
N GLY A 736 -26.04 -61.10 -31.49
CA GLY A 736 -25.94 -62.13 -32.51
C GLY A 736 -26.86 -61.72 -33.66
N GLY A 737 -26.28 -61.40 -34.81
CA GLY A 737 -27.01 -61.05 -36.03
C GLY A 737 -26.03 -60.72 -37.15
N GLU A 738 -25.83 -61.68 -38.04
CA GLU A 738 -24.94 -61.62 -39.20
C GLU A 738 -25.29 -60.49 -40.19
N ALA A 739 -24.29 -59.74 -40.67
CA ALA A 739 -24.24 -59.24 -42.04
C ALA A 739 -22.78 -58.93 -42.44
N ARG A 740 -22.42 -59.38 -43.65
CA ARG A 740 -21.09 -59.38 -44.29
C ARG A 740 -20.70 -58.03 -44.91
N GLY A 741 -19.38 -57.81 -45.04
CA GLY A 741 -18.71 -56.95 -46.05
C GLY A 741 -18.77 -55.44 -45.75
N GLU A 742 -17.75 -54.61 -45.95
CA GLU A 742 -16.56 -54.68 -46.81
C GLU A 742 -15.40 -53.91 -46.17
N VAL A 743 -14.20 -54.37 -46.50
CA VAL A 743 -12.90 -53.76 -46.19
C VAL A 743 -12.62 -52.68 -47.24
N TYR A 744 -12.25 -51.48 -46.82
CA TYR A 744 -11.47 -50.56 -47.63
C TYR A 744 -10.25 -50.10 -46.83
N ASP A 745 -9.12 -50.78 -47.07
CA ASP A 745 -7.79 -50.20 -46.93
C ASP A 745 -7.65 -49.02 -47.89
N LEU A 746 -7.06 -47.92 -47.44
CA LEU A 746 -6.31 -47.04 -48.33
C LEU A 746 -5.16 -46.38 -47.57
N GLU A 747 -3.99 -46.60 -48.13
CA GLU A 747 -2.66 -46.33 -47.60
C GLU A 747 -2.32 -44.85 -47.42
N MET A 748 -1.36 -44.66 -46.53
CA MET A 748 -0.51 -43.49 -46.38
C MET A 748 0.10 -43.02 -47.71
N ASN A 749 0.09 -41.70 -47.94
CA ASN A 749 1.18 -41.04 -48.66
C ASN A 749 1.41 -39.63 -48.11
N GLY A 750 2.57 -39.45 -47.49
CA GLY A 750 3.09 -38.15 -47.10
C GLY A 750 3.75 -37.43 -48.27
N VAL A 751 3.68 -36.10 -48.27
CA VAL A 751 4.59 -35.25 -49.04
C VAL A 751 5.05 -34.07 -48.17
N LYS A 752 6.37 -34.02 -47.99
CA LYS A 752 7.19 -32.93 -47.45
C LYS A 752 7.09 -31.65 -48.31
N ARG A 753 7.28 -30.48 -47.69
CA ARG A 753 8.26 -29.41 -48.05
C ARG A 753 8.15 -28.29 -47.01
N LYS A 754 9.17 -28.08 -46.16
CA LYS A 754 10.42 -27.30 -46.35
C LYS A 754 10.18 -25.78 -46.40
N GLY A 755 10.82 -25.08 -45.45
CA GLY A 755 10.94 -23.63 -45.32
C GLY A 755 11.25 -23.29 -43.88
#